data_AF-A0A9Q1AI85-F1
#
_entry.id   AF-A0A9Q1AI85-F1
#
_cell.length_a   1.000
_cell.length_b   1.000
_cell.length_c   1.000
_cell.angle_alpha   90.00
_cell.angle_beta   90.00
_cell.angle_gamma   90.00
#
_symmetry.space_group_name_H-M   'P 1'
#
loop_
_entity.id
_entity.type
_entity.pdbx_description
1 polymer ?
#
loop_
_entity_poly.entity_id
_entity_poly.type
_entity_poly.pdbx_seq_one_letter_code
_entity_poly.pdbx_strand_id
1 'polypeptide(L)'
;MKKQKVQQLRRIVKGHDDSMPWGQEAHLKVGSRLIQLMIESAYIQPPTDQIGDGPPDIRPAFVHTLKTITKDTQKSSRRYGVIECDPLVRKGLEKSARHMVIPYLPMLVPPLNWTGYDQGAYFFLPSYVMRIHGAKQQRVAIKRASRNQLEPVFKALDTLGNTKWRVNKRILAVIDRIWASGGHLAGLVDREDVHLPEEPQTEDEAEIQKWRWKVKSVKKDNSERHSQRCDVELKLAVARKMKDEEGFYYPHNLDFRGRAYPMHPYLNHLGSDVCRGILEFAEGRPLGKSGLRWLKIHLANLYAGGVDKLSYDGRISFTENHLDDIFDSADRPLEGQRWWLGAEDPFQCLAVCINLSEALRSPSPETAISHTPVHQDGSCNGLQHYAALGRDKLGAAAVNLVGGGKPADVYSGIAARVLDIMRRDAEIDPEINPNSMHAKLLVDQVDRKLVKQTVMTSVYGVTYIGARDQIKRRLKERCIIADVPQLYSAACYAAKTTLTALEEMFEGARGIMAWLGECAKVIASENQPVQWTTPFGLPVVQPYRQLGRQLIKTSLQVLSLQRETDKVMVRRQRTAFPPNFVHSLDGSHMMMTAVACKEAGLNFAGVHDSYWTHACDVNEMNRILRDKFVELYETPILENLLESFQSSFPDLKFPPLPERGDFDLRDVLQSTYFFN
;
A
#
# COMPACT_ATOMS: atom_id res chain seq x y z
N MET A 1 16.54 -10.31 -32.26
CA MET A 1 15.38 -10.76 -31.47
C MET A 1 14.42 -9.66 -30.99
N LYS A 2 14.79 -8.70 -30.13
CA LYS A 2 13.82 -7.72 -29.55
C LYS A 2 13.13 -6.79 -30.58
N LYS A 3 13.88 -6.20 -31.53
CA LYS A 3 13.29 -5.36 -32.61
C LYS A 3 12.32 -6.15 -33.51
N GLN A 4 12.61 -7.43 -33.77
CA GLN A 4 11.73 -8.32 -34.54
C GLN A 4 10.44 -8.63 -33.78
N LYS A 5 10.50 -8.91 -32.46
CA LYS A 5 9.31 -9.12 -31.61
C LYS A 5 8.38 -7.88 -31.62
N VAL A 6 8.94 -6.67 -31.51
CA VAL A 6 8.13 -5.42 -31.58
C VAL A 6 7.50 -5.23 -32.96
N GLN A 7 8.22 -5.52 -34.04
CA GLN A 7 7.67 -5.44 -35.41
C GLN A 7 6.57 -6.48 -35.64
N GLN A 8 6.73 -7.70 -35.16
CA GLN A 8 5.71 -8.75 -35.20
C GLN A 8 4.46 -8.34 -34.39
N LEU A 9 4.64 -7.84 -33.17
CA LEU A 9 3.56 -7.29 -32.34
C LEU A 9 2.79 -6.19 -33.08
N ARG A 10 3.48 -5.22 -33.68
CA ARG A 10 2.85 -4.13 -34.45
C ARG A 10 2.04 -4.64 -35.65
N ARG A 11 2.40 -5.77 -36.26
CA ARG A 11 1.61 -6.39 -37.35
C ARG A 11 0.33 -7.02 -36.81
N ILE A 12 0.37 -7.65 -35.63
CA ILE A 12 -0.81 -8.22 -34.97
C ILE A 12 -1.79 -7.12 -34.54
N VAL A 13 -1.29 -6.03 -33.95
CA VAL A 13 -2.12 -4.89 -33.50
C VAL A 13 -2.95 -4.29 -34.64
N LYS A 14 -2.43 -4.24 -35.87
CA LYS A 14 -3.15 -3.70 -37.04
C LYS A 14 -4.39 -4.49 -37.45
N GLY A 15 -4.56 -5.72 -36.96
CA GLY A 15 -5.69 -6.59 -37.28
C GLY A 15 -6.76 -6.68 -36.19
N HIS A 16 -6.70 -5.85 -35.15
CA HIS A 16 -7.60 -5.96 -34.00
C HIS A 16 -8.92 -5.17 -34.22
N ASP A 17 -10.02 -5.73 -33.69
CA ASP A 17 -11.37 -5.18 -33.78
C ASP A 17 -11.52 -3.86 -33.00
N ASP A 18 -12.03 -2.83 -33.67
CA ASP A 18 -12.31 -1.48 -33.15
C ASP A 18 -13.70 -1.37 -32.47
N SER A 19 -14.37 -2.49 -32.21
CA SER A 19 -15.72 -2.49 -31.64
C SER A 19 -15.78 -1.84 -30.24
N MET A 20 -16.81 -1.01 -30.04
CA MET A 20 -17.03 -0.31 -28.78
C MET A 20 -17.28 -1.30 -27.62
N PRO A 21 -16.69 -1.08 -26.44
CA PRO A 21 -16.90 -1.97 -25.29
C PRO A 21 -18.37 -2.01 -24.89
N TRP A 22 -18.85 -3.18 -24.47
CA TRP A 22 -20.24 -3.33 -24.04
C TRP A 22 -20.57 -2.44 -22.84
N GLY A 23 -21.82 -1.97 -22.78
CA GLY A 23 -22.35 -1.29 -21.60
C GLY A 23 -22.44 -2.22 -20.39
N GLN A 24 -22.48 -1.66 -19.17
CA GLN A 24 -22.57 -2.42 -17.91
C GLN A 24 -23.74 -3.41 -17.89
N GLU A 25 -24.90 -3.02 -18.42
CA GLU A 25 -26.08 -3.89 -18.46
C GLU A 25 -25.88 -5.12 -19.36
N ALA A 26 -25.28 -4.93 -20.54
CA ALA A 26 -24.97 -6.03 -21.45
C ALA A 26 -23.95 -6.99 -20.83
N HIS A 27 -22.88 -6.48 -20.23
CA HIS A 27 -21.91 -7.30 -19.48
C HIS A 27 -22.59 -8.18 -18.42
N LEU A 28 -23.51 -7.62 -17.64
CA LEU A 28 -24.20 -8.36 -16.58
C LEU A 28 -25.19 -9.39 -17.11
N LYS A 29 -25.95 -9.05 -18.15
CA LYS A 29 -26.91 -9.99 -18.76
C LYS A 29 -26.19 -11.16 -19.41
N VAL A 30 -25.13 -10.90 -20.17
CA VAL A 30 -24.30 -11.95 -20.78
C VAL A 30 -23.62 -12.79 -19.70
N GLY A 31 -22.96 -12.16 -18.72
CA GLY A 31 -22.31 -12.88 -17.62
C GLY A 31 -23.29 -13.75 -16.82
N SER A 32 -24.47 -13.22 -16.47
CA SER A 32 -25.53 -14.01 -15.81
C SER A 32 -25.97 -15.20 -16.67
N ARG A 33 -26.13 -15.01 -17.98
CA ARG A 33 -26.55 -16.09 -18.87
C ARG A 33 -25.50 -17.19 -18.97
N LEU A 34 -24.22 -16.82 -19.09
CA LEU A 34 -23.11 -17.77 -19.11
C LEU A 34 -23.03 -18.57 -17.80
N ILE A 35 -23.20 -17.90 -16.66
CA ILE A 35 -23.23 -18.57 -15.35
C ILE A 35 -24.43 -19.51 -15.24
N GLN A 36 -25.59 -19.10 -15.74
CA GLN A 36 -26.77 -19.96 -15.76
C GLN A 36 -26.54 -21.21 -16.61
N LEU A 37 -25.98 -21.07 -17.81
CA LEU A 37 -25.65 -22.20 -18.68
C LEU A 37 -24.66 -23.15 -18.00
N MET A 38 -23.67 -22.62 -17.27
CA MET A 38 -22.76 -23.43 -16.45
C MET A 38 -23.51 -24.20 -15.36
N ILE A 39 -24.43 -23.57 -14.63
CA ILE A 39 -25.24 -24.24 -13.59
C ILE A 39 -26.11 -25.35 -14.21
N GLU A 40 -26.71 -25.10 -15.38
CA GLU A 40 -27.58 -26.04 -16.08
C GLU A 40 -26.83 -27.26 -16.66
N SER A 41 -25.52 -27.13 -16.89
CA SER A 41 -24.69 -28.14 -17.56
C SER A 41 -23.66 -28.84 -16.66
N ALA A 42 -23.30 -28.25 -15.53
CA ALA A 42 -22.29 -28.82 -14.63
C ALA A 42 -22.95 -29.77 -13.61
N TYR A 43 -22.65 -31.06 -13.73
CA TYR A 43 -23.08 -32.09 -12.79
C TYR A 43 -21.88 -32.76 -12.12
N ILE A 44 -22.06 -33.25 -10.91
CA ILE A 44 -21.08 -34.04 -10.17
C ILE A 44 -21.71 -35.36 -9.74
N GLN A 45 -20.89 -36.41 -9.77
CA GLN A 45 -21.24 -37.73 -9.28
C GLN A 45 -20.30 -38.06 -8.11
N PRO A 46 -20.83 -38.41 -6.92
CA PRO A 46 -20.02 -38.94 -5.83
C PRO A 46 -19.25 -40.20 -6.24
N PRO A 47 -18.06 -40.45 -5.68
CA PRO A 47 -17.42 -41.75 -5.80
C PRO A 47 -18.40 -42.83 -5.33
N THR A 48 -18.56 -43.90 -6.10
CA THR A 48 -19.40 -45.05 -5.74
C THR A 48 -18.76 -45.77 -4.56
N ASP A 49 -19.12 -45.37 -3.35
CA ASP A 49 -18.86 -46.17 -2.16
C ASP A 49 -19.77 -47.41 -2.23
N GLN A 50 -19.21 -48.48 -2.79
CA GLN A 50 -19.60 -49.90 -2.83
C GLN A 50 -21.06 -50.32 -2.54
N ILE A 51 -21.56 -51.16 -3.47
CA ILE A 51 -22.72 -52.10 -3.46
C ILE A 51 -23.99 -51.61 -4.18
N GLY A 52 -24.16 -52.08 -5.43
CA GLY A 52 -25.38 -52.73 -5.97
C GLY A 52 -26.61 -51.88 -6.35
N ASP A 53 -26.93 -51.83 -7.65
CA ASP A 53 -28.25 -51.57 -8.27
C ASP A 53 -28.99 -50.24 -8.03
N GLY A 54 -28.32 -49.19 -7.56
CA GLY A 54 -28.88 -47.82 -7.57
C GLY A 54 -28.59 -47.06 -8.88
N PRO A 55 -29.53 -46.24 -9.42
CA PRO A 55 -29.19 -45.30 -10.49
C PRO A 55 -28.10 -44.32 -10.00
N PRO A 56 -27.22 -43.83 -10.90
CA PRO A 56 -26.12 -42.94 -10.49
C PRO A 56 -26.67 -41.66 -9.86
N ASP A 57 -26.18 -41.30 -8.67
CA ASP A 57 -26.52 -40.05 -7.96
C ASP A 57 -25.83 -38.86 -8.65
N ILE A 58 -26.32 -38.50 -9.84
CA ILE A 58 -25.86 -37.35 -10.61
C ILE A 58 -26.66 -36.15 -10.13
N ARG A 59 -25.95 -35.17 -9.54
CA ARG A 59 -26.58 -33.95 -9.03
C ARG A 59 -25.85 -32.69 -9.53
N PRO A 60 -26.53 -31.53 -9.58
CA PRO A 60 -25.90 -30.29 -10.03
C PRO A 60 -24.66 -29.95 -9.21
N ALA A 61 -23.55 -29.65 -9.88
CA ALA A 61 -22.30 -29.25 -9.24
C ALA A 61 -22.42 -27.86 -8.58
N PHE A 62 -23.32 -27.03 -9.09
CA PHE A 62 -23.60 -25.69 -8.60
C PHE A 62 -25.11 -25.46 -8.49
N VAL A 63 -25.55 -24.75 -7.46
CA VAL A 63 -26.96 -24.40 -7.27
C VAL A 63 -27.09 -22.93 -6.91
N HIS A 64 -28.02 -22.23 -7.55
CA HIS A 64 -28.39 -20.86 -7.16
C HIS A 64 -29.43 -20.91 -6.05
N THR A 65 -29.12 -20.30 -4.90
CA THR A 65 -30.02 -20.23 -3.74
C THR A 65 -30.10 -18.81 -3.19
N LEU A 66 -31.16 -18.52 -2.44
CA LEU A 66 -31.34 -17.23 -1.78
C LEU A 66 -31.07 -17.37 -0.27
N LYS A 67 -29.95 -16.85 0.20
CA LYS A 67 -29.58 -16.86 1.62
C LYS A 67 -29.94 -15.57 2.32
N THR A 68 -30.51 -15.70 3.52
CA THR A 68 -30.70 -14.58 4.44
C THR A 68 -29.47 -14.45 5.32
N ILE A 69 -28.75 -13.34 5.19
CA ILE A 69 -27.59 -13.03 6.03
C ILE A 69 -28.04 -11.99 7.06
N THR A 70 -27.95 -12.38 8.33
CA THR A 70 -28.15 -11.50 9.48
C THR A 70 -26.77 -10.96 9.87
N LYS A 71 -26.58 -9.63 9.84
CA LYS A 71 -25.33 -9.03 10.34
C LYS A 71 -25.47 -8.82 11.84
N ASP A 72 -24.59 -9.39 12.65
CA ASP A 72 -24.58 -9.20 14.12
C ASP A 72 -24.61 -7.72 14.56
N THR A 73 -24.12 -6.80 13.73
CA THR A 73 -24.01 -5.36 14.03
C THR A 73 -25.20 -4.50 13.60
N GLN A 74 -26.12 -5.01 12.79
CA GLN A 74 -27.34 -4.31 12.39
C GLN A 74 -28.48 -5.31 12.48
N LYS A 75 -29.55 -5.02 13.25
CA LYS A 75 -30.81 -5.81 13.28
C LYS A 75 -31.56 -5.76 11.93
N SER A 76 -30.85 -5.96 10.81
CA SER A 76 -31.36 -5.99 9.45
C SER A 76 -30.91 -7.29 8.80
N SER A 77 -31.87 -8.16 8.52
CA SER A 77 -31.65 -9.33 7.67
C SER A 77 -31.68 -8.90 6.19
N ARG A 78 -30.70 -9.31 5.40
CA ARG A 78 -30.73 -9.08 3.94
C ARG A 78 -30.60 -10.38 3.19
N ARG A 79 -31.45 -10.56 2.18
CA ARG A 79 -31.46 -11.73 1.30
C ARG A 79 -30.51 -11.50 0.12
N TYR A 80 -29.66 -12.48 -0.16
CA TYR A 80 -28.69 -12.46 -1.24
C TYR A 80 -28.84 -13.73 -2.08
N GLY A 81 -28.81 -13.60 -3.40
CA GLY A 81 -28.62 -14.77 -4.26
C GLY A 81 -27.16 -15.17 -4.26
N VAL A 82 -26.91 -16.43 -3.94
CA VAL A 82 -25.58 -17.03 -3.86
C VAL A 82 -25.55 -18.23 -4.81
N ILE A 83 -24.37 -18.52 -5.35
CA ILE A 83 -24.12 -19.75 -6.08
C ILE A 83 -23.34 -20.64 -5.12
N GLU A 84 -23.95 -21.74 -4.74
CA GLU A 84 -23.35 -22.74 -3.88
C GLU A 84 -22.69 -23.81 -4.75
N CYS A 85 -21.53 -24.28 -4.34
CA CYS A 85 -20.89 -25.44 -4.94
C CYS A 85 -21.17 -26.67 -4.08
N ASP A 86 -21.33 -27.81 -4.73
CA ASP A 86 -21.43 -29.10 -4.05
C ASP A 86 -20.21 -29.33 -3.12
N PRO A 87 -20.39 -29.93 -1.93
CA PRO A 87 -19.26 -30.24 -1.04
C PRO A 87 -18.14 -31.04 -1.69
N LEU A 88 -18.43 -31.92 -2.66
CA LEU A 88 -17.42 -32.67 -3.40
C LEU A 88 -16.64 -31.80 -4.37
N VAL A 89 -17.32 -30.87 -5.08
CA VAL A 89 -16.64 -29.84 -5.88
C VAL A 89 -15.72 -29.05 -4.96
N ARG A 90 -16.23 -28.56 -3.83
CA ARG A 90 -15.46 -27.81 -2.85
C ARG A 90 -14.28 -28.61 -2.29
N LYS A 91 -14.43 -29.92 -2.07
CA LYS A 91 -13.35 -30.82 -1.61
C LYS A 91 -12.29 -31.02 -2.69
N GLY A 92 -12.69 -31.02 -3.96
CA GLY A 92 -11.79 -31.10 -5.12
C GLY A 92 -11.15 -29.76 -5.51
N LEU A 93 -11.69 -28.63 -5.07
CA LEU A 93 -11.03 -27.33 -5.21
C LEU A 93 -9.75 -27.31 -4.38
N GLU A 94 -8.65 -26.90 -5.02
CA GLU A 94 -7.39 -26.70 -4.34
C GLU A 94 -7.55 -25.77 -3.13
N LYS A 95 -6.84 -26.09 -2.04
CA LYS A 95 -6.80 -25.24 -0.84
C LYS A 95 -6.08 -23.90 -1.08
N SER A 96 -5.57 -23.68 -2.29
CA SER A 96 -4.87 -22.46 -2.72
C SER A 96 -5.11 -22.16 -4.21
N ALA A 97 -4.62 -21.02 -4.68
CA ALA A 97 -4.75 -20.57 -6.07
C ALA A 97 -3.75 -21.24 -7.04
N ARG A 98 -3.21 -22.43 -6.71
CA ARG A 98 -2.12 -23.11 -7.43
C ARG A 98 -2.36 -23.29 -8.93
N HIS A 99 -3.60 -23.59 -9.32
CA HIS A 99 -4.00 -23.83 -10.72
C HIS A 99 -4.77 -22.67 -11.34
N MET A 100 -4.79 -21.51 -10.69
CA MET A 100 -5.49 -20.33 -11.22
C MET A 100 -4.76 -19.82 -12.47
N VAL A 101 -5.49 -19.66 -13.57
CA VAL A 101 -4.95 -19.07 -14.79
C VAL A 101 -4.76 -17.57 -14.58
N ILE A 102 -3.52 -17.11 -14.69
CA ILE A 102 -3.18 -15.69 -14.64
C ILE A 102 -3.29 -15.14 -16.08
N PRO A 103 -4.27 -14.26 -16.37
CA PRO A 103 -4.59 -13.87 -17.74
C PRO A 103 -3.51 -13.03 -18.41
N TYR A 104 -2.69 -12.32 -17.63
CA TYR A 104 -1.59 -11.51 -18.15
C TYR A 104 -0.42 -11.45 -17.16
N LEU A 105 0.79 -11.37 -17.70
CA LEU A 105 2.06 -11.34 -16.97
C LEU A 105 2.75 -9.99 -17.15
N PRO A 106 3.82 -9.69 -16.40
CA PRO A 106 4.66 -8.52 -16.66
C PRO A 106 5.16 -8.49 -18.11
N MET A 107 5.31 -7.29 -18.68
CA MET A 107 5.63 -7.14 -20.10
C MET A 107 7.09 -7.53 -20.39
N LEU A 108 7.34 -8.37 -21.39
CA LEU A 108 8.71 -8.75 -21.79
C LEU A 108 9.42 -7.70 -22.67
N VAL A 109 8.68 -6.68 -23.10
CA VAL A 109 9.17 -5.55 -23.89
C VAL A 109 8.75 -4.25 -23.23
N PRO A 110 9.47 -3.14 -23.47
CA PRO A 110 9.09 -1.83 -22.96
C PRO A 110 7.60 -1.52 -23.22
N PRO A 111 6.87 -0.95 -22.25
CA PRO A 111 5.49 -0.52 -22.45
C PRO A 111 5.36 0.54 -23.54
N LEU A 112 4.15 0.69 -24.08
CA LEU A 112 3.82 1.84 -24.93
C LEU A 112 3.84 3.11 -24.08
N ASN A 113 4.46 4.16 -24.63
CA ASN A 113 4.42 5.47 -24.00
C ASN A 113 3.00 6.01 -23.94
N TRP A 114 2.67 6.70 -22.86
CA TRP A 114 1.38 7.37 -22.71
C TRP A 114 1.29 8.58 -23.64
N THR A 115 0.23 8.64 -24.44
CA THR A 115 -0.07 9.77 -25.33
C THR A 115 -1.47 10.35 -25.09
N GLY A 116 -2.27 9.71 -24.24
CA GLY A 116 -3.63 10.11 -23.92
C GLY A 116 -4.22 9.26 -22.79
N TYR A 117 -5.46 9.57 -22.41
CA TYR A 117 -6.15 8.91 -21.28
C TYR A 117 -6.23 7.39 -21.41
N ASP A 118 -6.54 6.89 -22.61
CA ASP A 118 -6.73 5.47 -22.95
C ASP A 118 -5.68 4.97 -23.96
N GLN A 119 -4.52 5.66 -24.04
CA GLN A 119 -3.47 5.40 -25.03
C GLN A 119 -2.09 5.31 -24.35
N GLY A 120 -1.61 4.09 -24.11
CA GLY A 120 -0.31 3.81 -23.48
C GLY A 120 -0.30 2.47 -22.76
N ALA A 121 0.79 2.16 -22.06
CA ALA A 121 1.01 0.94 -21.28
C ALA A 121 1.00 -0.36 -22.11
N TYR A 122 -0.09 -1.13 -22.12
CA TYR A 122 -0.15 -2.44 -22.79
C TYR A 122 -0.43 -2.32 -24.29
N PHE A 123 0.04 -3.29 -25.08
CA PHE A 123 -0.23 -3.35 -26.53
C PHE A 123 -1.64 -3.80 -26.88
N PHE A 124 -2.22 -4.72 -26.09
CA PHE A 124 -3.50 -5.37 -26.40
C PHE A 124 -4.56 -5.17 -25.30
N LEU A 125 -4.12 -4.93 -24.06
CA LEU A 125 -5.04 -4.77 -22.94
C LEU A 125 -5.46 -3.31 -22.84
N PRO A 126 -6.77 -3.02 -22.64
CA PRO A 126 -7.24 -1.68 -22.35
C PRO A 126 -6.48 -1.09 -21.17
N SER A 127 -5.90 0.08 -21.39
CA SER A 127 -5.05 0.75 -20.44
C SER A 127 -5.55 2.16 -20.21
N TYR A 128 -5.68 2.57 -18.95
CA TYR A 128 -6.14 3.90 -18.59
C TYR A 128 -5.13 4.56 -17.65
N VAL A 129 -4.80 5.82 -17.93
CA VAL A 129 -3.87 6.63 -17.10
C VAL A 129 -4.34 6.72 -15.66
N MET A 130 -5.65 6.78 -15.42
CA MET A 130 -6.24 6.93 -14.09
C MET A 130 -7.17 5.76 -13.74
N ARG A 131 -7.01 5.20 -12.53
CA ARG A 131 -7.87 4.16 -11.93
C ARG A 131 -9.19 4.76 -11.48
N ILE A 132 -10.17 4.79 -12.37
CA ILE A 132 -11.50 5.36 -12.13
C ILE A 132 -12.51 4.27 -11.80
N HIS A 133 -13.15 4.38 -10.64
CA HIS A 133 -14.13 3.40 -10.14
C HIS A 133 -15.57 3.89 -10.35
N GLY A 134 -15.97 4.05 -11.61
CA GLY A 134 -17.32 4.49 -11.98
C GLY A 134 -17.56 6.01 -11.94
N ALA A 135 -16.62 6.79 -11.41
CA ALA A 135 -16.74 8.24 -11.26
C ALA A 135 -16.68 8.99 -12.61
N LYS A 136 -17.84 9.41 -13.11
CA LYS A 136 -17.95 10.04 -14.44
C LYS A 136 -17.13 11.33 -14.54
N GLN A 137 -17.14 12.16 -13.50
CA GLN A 137 -16.48 13.48 -13.50
C GLN A 137 -14.95 13.38 -13.55
N GLN A 138 -14.36 12.40 -12.87
CA GLN A 138 -12.91 12.12 -12.98
C GLN A 138 -12.52 11.84 -14.42
N ARG A 139 -13.29 10.99 -15.10
CA ARG A 139 -13.05 10.62 -16.50
C ARG A 139 -13.22 11.81 -17.44
N VAL A 140 -14.20 12.66 -17.18
CA VAL A 140 -14.41 13.88 -17.98
C VAL A 140 -13.25 14.86 -17.77
N ALA A 141 -12.82 15.08 -16.53
CA ALA A 141 -11.74 16.01 -16.20
C ALA A 141 -10.42 15.62 -16.90
N ILE A 142 -10.01 14.35 -16.78
CA ILE A 142 -8.77 13.86 -17.41
C ILE A 142 -8.85 13.86 -18.95
N LYS A 143 -10.02 13.60 -19.55
CA LYS A 143 -10.21 13.66 -21.01
C LYS A 143 -10.26 15.09 -21.55
N ARG A 144 -10.64 16.07 -20.72
CA ARG A 144 -10.66 17.50 -21.10
C ARG A 144 -9.32 18.18 -20.95
N ALA A 145 -8.46 17.69 -20.06
CA ALA A 145 -7.11 18.22 -19.90
C ALA A 145 -6.34 18.13 -21.23
N SER A 146 -5.65 19.23 -21.58
CA SER A 146 -4.86 19.26 -22.80
C SER A 146 -3.70 18.28 -22.72
N ARG A 147 -3.22 17.82 -23.88
CA ARG A 147 -2.02 16.97 -23.92
C ARG A 147 -0.81 17.67 -23.28
N ASN A 148 -0.61 18.95 -23.56
CA ASN A 148 0.51 19.72 -23.00
C ASN A 148 0.47 19.77 -21.47
N GLN A 149 -0.73 19.85 -20.88
CA GLN A 149 -0.91 19.81 -19.42
C GLN A 149 -0.56 18.44 -18.83
N LEU A 150 -0.83 17.34 -19.55
CA LEU A 150 -0.58 15.97 -19.06
C LEU A 150 0.78 15.40 -19.47
N GLU A 151 1.50 16.05 -20.39
CA GLU A 151 2.79 15.57 -20.89
C GLU A 151 3.82 15.27 -19.76
N PRO A 152 3.96 16.11 -18.71
CA PRO A 152 4.85 15.78 -17.58
C PRO A 152 4.44 14.48 -16.87
N VAL A 153 3.13 14.28 -16.67
CA VAL A 153 2.56 13.09 -16.03
C VAL A 153 2.84 11.85 -16.88
N PHE A 154 2.63 11.94 -18.20
CA PHE A 154 2.92 10.83 -19.13
C PHE A 154 4.40 10.47 -19.12
N LYS A 155 5.29 11.46 -19.18
CA LYS A 155 6.73 11.25 -19.11
C LYS A 155 7.15 10.57 -17.80
N ALA A 156 6.53 10.91 -16.68
CA ALA A 156 6.80 10.25 -15.39
C ALA A 156 6.33 8.79 -15.37
N LEU A 157 5.10 8.52 -15.84
CA LEU A 157 4.58 7.15 -15.93
C LEU A 157 5.39 6.27 -16.88
N ASP A 158 5.83 6.83 -18.02
CA ASP A 158 6.71 6.15 -18.97
C ASP A 158 8.07 5.87 -18.35
N THR A 159 8.60 6.81 -17.57
CA THR A 159 9.86 6.63 -16.84
C THR A 159 9.77 5.44 -15.88
N LEU A 160 8.74 5.41 -15.03
CA LEU A 160 8.51 4.30 -14.11
C LEU A 160 8.26 2.97 -14.85
N GLY A 161 7.51 3.03 -15.96
CA GLY A 161 7.17 1.86 -16.77
C GLY A 161 8.33 1.25 -17.54
N ASN A 162 9.35 2.06 -17.85
CA ASN A 162 10.54 1.64 -18.59
C ASN A 162 11.65 1.09 -17.70
N THR A 163 11.52 1.14 -16.37
CA THR A 163 12.45 0.48 -15.46
C THR A 163 12.36 -1.04 -15.64
N LYS A 164 13.48 -1.66 -16.04
CA LYS A 164 13.56 -3.10 -16.32
C LYS A 164 13.88 -3.89 -15.05
N TRP A 165 13.05 -4.87 -14.75
CA TRP A 165 13.16 -5.75 -13.57
C TRP A 165 13.54 -7.16 -13.97
N ARG A 166 14.13 -7.92 -13.04
CA ARG A 166 14.28 -9.37 -13.15
C ARG A 166 14.00 -10.04 -11.81
N VAL A 167 13.87 -11.37 -11.84
CA VAL A 167 13.73 -12.20 -10.65
C VAL A 167 15.12 -12.47 -10.05
N ASN A 168 15.30 -12.15 -8.78
CA ASN A 168 16.42 -12.63 -7.97
C ASN A 168 16.22 -14.14 -7.71
N LYS A 169 16.93 -14.96 -8.48
CA LYS A 169 16.80 -16.43 -8.45
C LYS A 169 17.22 -17.03 -7.10
N ARG A 170 18.19 -16.43 -6.41
CA ARG A 170 18.68 -16.91 -5.11
C ARG A 170 17.60 -16.75 -4.04
N ILE A 171 16.96 -15.58 -4.00
CA ILE A 171 15.85 -15.32 -3.06
C ILE A 171 14.62 -16.15 -3.39
N LEU A 172 14.25 -16.25 -4.68
CA LEU A 172 13.15 -17.12 -5.08
C LEU A 172 13.39 -18.58 -4.65
N ALA A 173 14.61 -19.10 -4.79
CA ALA A 173 14.95 -20.46 -4.37
C ALA A 173 14.80 -20.67 -2.86
N VAL A 174 15.23 -19.69 -2.04
CA VAL A 174 15.04 -19.75 -0.58
C VAL A 174 13.55 -19.74 -0.21
N ILE A 175 12.78 -18.84 -0.83
CA ILE A 175 11.32 -18.75 -0.60
C ILE A 175 10.62 -20.04 -1.03
N ASP A 176 10.98 -20.61 -2.19
CA ASP A 176 10.42 -21.87 -2.67
C ASP A 176 10.71 -23.02 -1.70
N ARG A 177 11.91 -23.08 -1.10
CA ARG A 177 12.28 -24.08 -0.08
C ARG A 177 11.48 -23.90 1.21
N ILE A 178 11.33 -22.67 1.71
CA ILE A 178 10.51 -22.37 2.89
C ILE A 178 9.05 -22.76 2.63
N TRP A 179 8.52 -22.36 1.47
CA TRP A 179 7.15 -22.65 1.08
C TRP A 179 6.90 -24.15 0.93
N ALA A 180 7.82 -24.87 0.29
CA ALA A 180 7.76 -26.33 0.17
C ALA A 180 7.75 -27.02 1.55
N SER A 181 8.45 -26.46 2.54
CA SER A 181 8.57 -26.98 3.90
C SER A 181 7.42 -26.59 4.85
N GLY A 182 6.35 -25.99 4.34
CA GLY A 182 5.14 -25.66 5.12
C GLY A 182 4.90 -24.16 5.37
N GLY A 183 5.77 -23.27 4.88
CA GLY A 183 5.61 -21.81 5.06
C GLY A 183 6.14 -21.33 6.42
N HIS A 184 5.35 -20.53 7.15
CA HIS A 184 5.53 -20.10 8.56
C HIS A 184 6.85 -19.40 8.97
N LEU A 185 7.80 -19.21 8.06
CA LEU A 185 9.08 -18.53 8.32
C LEU A 185 9.14 -17.19 7.58
N ALA A 186 9.86 -16.20 8.14
CA ALA A 186 10.10 -14.90 7.52
C ALA A 186 8.81 -14.17 7.09
N GLY A 187 7.73 -14.30 7.87
CA GLY A 187 6.45 -13.67 7.57
C GLY A 187 5.60 -14.38 6.50
N LEU A 188 6.04 -15.51 5.97
CA LEU A 188 5.18 -16.36 5.13
C LEU A 188 4.09 -17.01 5.97
N VAL A 189 2.87 -17.05 5.42
CA VAL A 189 1.74 -17.71 6.06
C VAL A 189 1.98 -19.23 6.17
N ASP A 190 1.42 -19.83 7.20
CA ASP A 190 1.37 -21.27 7.39
C ASP A 190 0.51 -21.93 6.30
N ARG A 191 1.02 -23.02 5.70
CA ARG A 191 0.31 -23.77 4.67
C ARG A 191 -0.87 -24.55 5.20
N GLU A 192 -0.89 -24.86 6.49
CA GLU A 192 -1.96 -25.61 7.12
C GLU A 192 -2.94 -24.72 7.91
N ASP A 193 -4.13 -25.27 8.11
CA ASP A 193 -5.16 -24.68 8.95
C ASP A 193 -4.91 -25.01 10.43
N VAL A 194 -5.24 -24.07 11.30
CA VAL A 194 -5.30 -24.34 12.74
C VAL A 194 -6.46 -25.29 13.02
N HIS A 195 -6.21 -26.35 13.80
CA HIS A 195 -7.25 -27.28 14.21
C HIS A 195 -8.37 -26.58 14.99
N LEU A 196 -9.60 -26.96 14.71
CA LEU A 196 -10.75 -26.50 15.48
C LEU A 196 -10.68 -27.09 16.91
N PRO A 197 -10.97 -26.29 17.96
CA PRO A 197 -11.00 -26.82 19.31
C PRO A 197 -12.13 -27.84 19.45
N GLU A 198 -11.87 -28.93 20.19
CA GLU A 198 -12.87 -29.95 20.50
C GLU A 198 -14.01 -29.34 21.32
N GLU A 199 -15.22 -29.84 21.07
CA GLU A 199 -16.40 -29.44 21.83
C GLU A 199 -16.27 -29.94 23.27
N PRO A 200 -16.40 -29.06 24.28
CA PRO A 200 -16.24 -29.47 25.66
C PRO A 200 -17.40 -30.38 26.08
N GLN A 201 -17.10 -31.48 26.78
CA GLN A 201 -18.10 -32.37 27.36
C GLN A 201 -18.60 -31.79 28.70
N THR A 202 -19.31 -30.67 28.63
CA THR A 202 -19.81 -29.91 29.78
C THR A 202 -21.19 -29.34 29.45
N GLU A 203 -22.04 -29.20 30.47
CA GLU A 203 -23.30 -28.46 30.37
C GLU A 203 -23.14 -26.98 30.77
N ASP A 204 -21.95 -26.56 31.22
CA ASP A 204 -21.68 -25.18 31.59
C ASP A 204 -21.79 -24.25 30.38
N GLU A 205 -22.84 -23.41 30.37
CA GLU A 205 -23.10 -22.44 29.31
C GLU A 205 -21.92 -21.48 29.09
N ALA A 206 -21.18 -21.10 30.14
CA ALA A 206 -20.04 -20.20 30.02
C ALA A 206 -18.87 -20.87 29.29
N GLU A 207 -18.60 -22.15 29.57
CA GLU A 207 -17.58 -22.93 28.87
C GLU A 207 -17.96 -23.21 27.42
N ILE A 208 -19.22 -23.60 27.16
CA ILE A 208 -19.75 -23.78 25.80
C ILE A 208 -19.64 -22.46 25.02
N GLN A 209 -19.97 -21.33 25.64
CA GLN A 209 -19.87 -20.02 25.00
C GLN A 209 -18.42 -19.65 24.68
N LYS A 210 -17.50 -19.89 25.62
CA LYS A 210 -16.05 -19.69 25.41
C LYS A 210 -15.53 -20.56 24.27
N TRP A 211 -15.96 -21.81 24.19
CA TRP A 211 -15.65 -22.71 23.07
C TRP A 211 -16.20 -22.17 21.75
N ARG A 212 -17.48 -21.76 21.69
CA ARG A 212 -18.08 -21.16 20.47
C ARG A 212 -17.29 -19.95 19.98
N TRP A 213 -16.83 -19.09 20.91
CA TRP A 213 -16.00 -17.94 20.59
C TRP A 213 -14.64 -18.35 20.05
N LYS A 214 -14.01 -19.37 20.64
CA LYS A 214 -12.75 -19.94 20.16
C LYS A 214 -12.90 -20.55 18.77
N VAL A 215 -13.95 -21.33 18.51
CA VAL A 215 -14.29 -21.87 17.19
C VAL A 215 -14.48 -20.73 16.17
N LYS A 216 -15.23 -19.68 16.51
CA LYS A 216 -15.43 -18.52 15.63
C LYS A 216 -14.11 -17.81 15.31
N SER A 217 -13.22 -17.67 16.30
CA SER A 217 -11.88 -17.12 16.11
C SER A 217 -11.03 -17.99 15.17
N VAL A 218 -10.94 -19.30 15.43
CA VAL A 218 -10.13 -20.22 14.61
C VAL A 218 -10.65 -20.28 13.16
N LYS A 219 -11.98 -20.32 12.96
CA LYS A 219 -12.56 -20.26 11.60
C LYS A 219 -12.20 -18.98 10.86
N LYS A 220 -12.19 -17.85 11.58
CA LYS A 220 -11.75 -16.57 11.02
C LYS A 220 -10.27 -16.61 10.66
N ASP A 221 -9.42 -17.08 11.55
CA ASP A 221 -7.97 -17.17 11.34
C ASP A 221 -7.65 -18.08 10.13
N ASN A 222 -8.30 -19.24 10.00
CA ASN A 222 -8.13 -20.14 8.85
C ASN A 222 -8.61 -19.51 7.54
N SER A 223 -9.69 -18.73 7.56
CA SER A 223 -10.16 -17.98 6.38
C SER A 223 -9.15 -16.92 5.94
N GLU A 224 -8.55 -16.20 6.89
CA GLU A 224 -7.51 -15.19 6.63
C GLU A 224 -6.24 -15.85 6.08
N ARG A 225 -5.80 -16.96 6.70
CA ARG A 225 -4.66 -17.77 6.23
C ARG A 225 -4.89 -18.27 4.81
N HIS A 226 -6.07 -18.80 4.49
CA HIS A 226 -6.39 -19.26 3.13
C HIS A 226 -6.23 -18.14 2.10
N SER A 227 -6.74 -16.94 2.38
CA SER A 227 -6.56 -15.79 1.48
C SER A 227 -5.09 -15.43 1.29
N GLN A 228 -4.30 -15.43 2.36
CA GLN A 228 -2.85 -15.17 2.29
C GLN A 228 -2.12 -16.26 1.49
N ARG A 229 -2.47 -17.54 1.66
CA ARG A 229 -1.87 -18.65 0.90
C ARG A 229 -2.14 -18.51 -0.60
N CYS A 230 -3.37 -18.15 -0.97
CA CYS A 230 -3.71 -17.87 -2.37
C CYS A 230 -2.88 -16.71 -2.93
N ASP A 231 -2.72 -15.62 -2.19
CA ASP A 231 -1.91 -14.47 -2.60
C ASP A 231 -0.42 -14.85 -2.81
N VAL A 232 0.17 -15.62 -1.88
CA VAL A 232 1.54 -16.12 -2.00
C VAL A 232 1.70 -17.00 -3.25
N GLU A 233 0.80 -17.96 -3.48
CA GLU A 233 0.88 -18.84 -4.65
C GLU A 233 0.80 -18.08 -5.98
N LEU A 234 -0.04 -17.04 -6.06
CA LEU A 234 -0.12 -16.20 -7.26
C LEU A 234 1.15 -15.42 -7.52
N LYS A 235 1.76 -14.87 -6.46
CA LYS A 235 3.07 -14.18 -6.55
C LYS A 235 4.16 -15.14 -7.03
N LEU A 236 4.25 -16.33 -6.43
CA LEU A 236 5.23 -17.33 -6.79
C LEU A 236 5.00 -17.91 -8.19
N ALA A 237 3.75 -18.10 -8.61
CA ALA A 237 3.44 -18.53 -9.97
C ALA A 237 3.96 -17.54 -11.01
N VAL A 238 3.78 -16.24 -10.78
CA VAL A 238 4.36 -15.20 -11.66
C VAL A 238 5.88 -15.22 -11.59
N ALA A 239 6.47 -15.22 -10.39
CA ALA A 239 7.92 -15.23 -10.24
C ALA A 239 8.58 -16.42 -10.96
N ARG A 240 8.05 -17.64 -10.75
CA ARG A 240 8.54 -18.87 -11.37
C ARG A 240 8.42 -18.85 -12.89
N LYS A 241 7.35 -18.23 -13.44
CA LYS A 241 7.16 -18.11 -14.88
C LYS A 241 8.08 -17.06 -15.52
N MET A 242 8.44 -16.02 -14.78
CA MET A 242 9.29 -14.92 -15.25
C MET A 242 10.78 -15.14 -14.96
N LYS A 243 11.16 -16.16 -14.17
CA LYS A 243 12.52 -16.31 -13.64
C LYS A 243 13.61 -16.43 -14.72
N ASP A 244 13.29 -17.05 -15.86
CA ASP A 244 14.27 -17.32 -16.92
C ASP A 244 14.28 -16.25 -18.02
N GLU A 245 13.43 -15.23 -17.89
CA GLU A 245 13.45 -14.07 -18.78
C GLU A 245 14.61 -13.14 -18.43
N GLU A 246 15.25 -12.53 -19.43
CA GLU A 246 16.33 -11.53 -19.24
C GLU A 246 15.86 -10.27 -18.48
N GLY A 247 14.55 -10.08 -18.35
CA GLY A 247 13.92 -9.01 -17.62
C GLY A 247 12.61 -8.57 -18.26
N PHE A 248 11.81 -7.88 -17.47
CA PHE A 248 10.43 -7.50 -17.77
C PHE A 248 10.10 -6.12 -17.18
N TYR A 249 8.94 -5.60 -17.57
CA TYR A 249 8.52 -4.23 -17.30
C TYR A 249 7.12 -4.20 -16.68
N TYR A 250 6.90 -3.18 -15.86
CA TYR A 250 5.63 -2.91 -15.22
C TYR A 250 5.07 -1.58 -15.71
N PRO A 251 4.12 -1.54 -16.67
CA PRO A 251 3.43 -0.30 -16.97
C PRO A 251 2.77 0.25 -15.71
N HIS A 252 2.83 1.57 -15.54
CA HIS A 252 2.24 2.28 -14.41
C HIS A 252 1.01 3.07 -14.83
N ASN A 253 0.07 3.20 -13.90
CA ASN A 253 -1.03 4.15 -13.96
C ASN A 253 -1.20 4.84 -12.60
N LEU A 254 -2.13 5.79 -12.51
CA LEU A 254 -2.36 6.61 -11.33
C LEU A 254 -3.68 6.25 -10.64
N ASP A 255 -3.75 6.43 -9.32
CA ASP A 255 -5.05 6.69 -8.70
C ASP A 255 -5.53 8.13 -9.02
N PHE A 256 -6.74 8.49 -8.58
CA PHE A 256 -7.29 9.81 -8.86
C PHE A 256 -6.52 10.96 -8.19
N ARG A 257 -5.67 10.66 -7.20
CA ARG A 257 -4.88 11.65 -6.46
C ARG A 257 -3.54 11.91 -7.14
N GLY A 258 -3.09 11.03 -8.03
CA GLY A 258 -1.82 11.14 -8.74
C GLY A 258 -0.71 10.25 -8.19
N ARG A 259 -1.02 9.30 -7.30
CA ARG A 259 -0.03 8.27 -6.89
C ARG A 259 0.08 7.20 -7.95
N ALA A 260 1.30 6.83 -8.32
CA ALA A 260 1.59 5.81 -9.33
C ALA A 260 1.55 4.38 -8.77
N TYR A 261 1.07 3.45 -9.60
CA TYR A 261 0.94 2.03 -9.28
C TYR A 261 1.24 1.17 -10.51
N PRO A 262 2.03 0.09 -10.37
CA PRO A 262 2.12 -0.96 -11.38
C PRO A 262 0.74 -1.52 -11.72
N MET A 263 0.51 -1.77 -13.02
CA MET A 263 -0.76 -2.31 -13.49
C MET A 263 -0.88 -3.82 -13.29
N HIS A 264 0.23 -4.56 -13.14
CA HIS A 264 0.19 -5.99 -12.84
C HIS A 264 -0.06 -6.23 -11.34
N PRO A 265 -1.12 -6.95 -10.94
CA PRO A 265 -1.62 -6.92 -9.56
C PRO A 265 -0.88 -7.84 -8.58
N TYR A 266 -0.25 -8.93 -9.04
CA TYR A 266 0.26 -9.98 -8.15
C TYR A 266 1.71 -9.74 -7.70
N LEU A 267 2.68 -9.92 -8.60
CA LEU A 267 4.09 -9.65 -8.35
C LEU A 267 4.47 -8.28 -8.94
N ASN A 268 4.82 -7.32 -8.09
CA ASN A 268 5.37 -6.01 -8.42
C ASN A 268 6.09 -5.43 -7.18
N HIS A 269 6.89 -4.38 -7.37
CA HIS A 269 7.75 -3.81 -6.31
C HIS A 269 6.98 -3.01 -5.25
N LEU A 270 5.70 -2.67 -5.46
CA LEU A 270 4.83 -2.09 -4.42
C LEU A 270 4.30 -3.16 -3.43
N GLY A 271 4.53 -4.44 -3.71
CA GLY A 271 4.08 -5.55 -2.88
C GLY A 271 4.79 -5.68 -1.53
N SER A 272 4.53 -6.81 -0.86
CA SER A 272 5.13 -7.21 0.41
C SER A 272 6.64 -7.47 0.30
N ASP A 273 7.32 -7.64 1.44
CA ASP A 273 8.75 -8.02 1.51
C ASP A 273 9.12 -9.17 0.54
N VAL A 274 8.30 -10.23 0.48
CA VAL A 274 8.43 -11.32 -0.53
C VAL A 274 8.56 -10.79 -1.96
N CYS A 275 7.70 -9.86 -2.37
CA CYS A 275 7.74 -9.31 -3.74
C CYS A 275 9.01 -8.49 -3.97
N ARG A 276 9.41 -7.68 -2.97
CA ARG A 276 10.56 -6.78 -3.06
C ARG A 276 11.88 -7.55 -3.02
N GLY A 277 12.01 -8.57 -2.18
CA GLY A 277 13.18 -9.46 -2.15
C GLY A 277 13.33 -10.30 -3.42
N ILE A 278 12.22 -10.68 -4.07
CA ILE A 278 12.26 -11.41 -5.36
C ILE A 278 12.64 -10.50 -6.53
N LEU A 279 12.41 -9.19 -6.45
CA LEU A 279 12.59 -8.27 -7.58
C LEU A 279 13.87 -7.44 -7.45
N GLU A 280 14.67 -7.42 -8.51
CA GLU A 280 15.86 -6.56 -8.60
C GLU A 280 15.95 -5.91 -9.99
N PHE A 281 16.77 -4.87 -10.14
CA PHE A 281 16.97 -4.25 -11.45
C PHE A 281 17.62 -5.25 -12.42
N ALA A 282 17.08 -5.35 -13.64
CA ALA A 282 17.65 -6.25 -14.65
C ALA A 282 19.03 -5.78 -15.11
N GLU A 283 19.21 -4.46 -15.23
CA GLU A 283 20.49 -3.82 -15.54
C GLU A 283 21.23 -3.60 -14.23
N GLY A 284 22.44 -4.16 -14.11
CA GLY A 284 23.31 -3.93 -12.97
C GLY A 284 24.26 -2.76 -13.19
N ARG A 285 24.73 -2.14 -12.10
CA ARG A 285 25.74 -1.07 -12.13
C ARG A 285 26.90 -1.40 -11.19
N PRO A 286 28.14 -1.00 -11.53
CA PRO A 286 29.25 -1.10 -10.59
C PRO A 286 28.96 -0.25 -9.36
N LEU A 287 29.34 -0.74 -8.17
CA LEU A 287 29.11 -0.01 -6.92
C LEU A 287 29.81 1.36 -6.90
N GLY A 288 30.96 1.49 -7.55
CA GLY A 288 31.79 2.68 -7.51
C GLY A 288 32.21 3.05 -6.08
N LYS A 289 32.62 4.30 -5.90
CA LYS A 289 33.20 4.80 -4.65
C LYS A 289 32.21 4.83 -3.47
N SER A 290 30.92 5.04 -3.75
CA SER A 290 29.87 5.22 -2.72
C SER A 290 28.95 4.01 -2.58
N GLY A 291 28.88 3.11 -3.56
CA GLY A 291 27.88 2.04 -3.58
C GLY A 291 28.04 1.05 -2.44
N LEU A 292 29.28 0.66 -2.09
CA LEU A 292 29.50 -0.24 -0.96
C LEU A 292 29.01 0.38 0.35
N ARG A 293 29.26 1.68 0.57
CA ARG A 293 28.76 2.43 1.72
C ARG A 293 27.22 2.40 1.77
N TRP A 294 26.57 2.64 0.63
CA TRP A 294 25.11 2.65 0.56
C TRP A 294 24.48 1.26 0.72
N LEU A 295 25.12 0.19 0.27
CA LEU A 295 24.67 -1.17 0.57
C LEU A 295 24.71 -1.47 2.06
N LYS A 296 25.77 -1.07 2.77
CA LYS A 296 25.87 -1.24 4.23
C LYS A 296 24.76 -0.47 4.97
N ILE A 297 24.55 0.79 4.60
CA ILE A 297 23.44 1.59 5.16
C ILE A 297 22.08 0.95 4.85
N HIS A 298 21.90 0.46 3.62
CA HIS A 298 20.64 -0.16 3.22
C HIS A 298 20.34 -1.44 4.01
N LEU A 299 21.36 -2.28 4.26
CA LEU A 299 21.22 -3.45 5.11
C LEU A 299 20.77 -3.09 6.53
N ALA A 300 21.40 -2.07 7.12
CA ALA A 300 21.03 -1.55 8.43
C ALA A 300 19.60 -0.97 8.46
N ASN A 301 19.18 -0.29 7.39
CA ASN A 301 17.81 0.22 7.24
C ASN A 301 16.78 -0.92 7.22
N LEU A 302 17.05 -1.99 6.45
CA LEU A 302 16.16 -3.16 6.35
C LEU A 302 16.11 -3.97 7.65
N TYR A 303 17.21 -4.00 8.40
CA TYR A 303 17.24 -4.63 9.73
C TYR A 303 16.33 -3.89 10.71
N ALA A 304 16.28 -2.55 10.62
CA ALA A 304 15.43 -1.67 11.41
C ALA A 304 15.65 -1.85 12.92
N GLY A 305 14.58 -1.92 13.72
CA GLY A 305 14.70 -2.15 15.18
C GLY A 305 15.39 -1.02 15.95
N GLY A 306 15.42 0.20 15.39
CA GLY A 306 16.15 1.34 15.97
C GLY A 306 17.52 1.58 15.35
N VAL A 307 18.07 0.61 14.61
CA VAL A 307 19.31 0.76 13.84
C VAL A 307 19.13 1.81 12.74
N ASP A 308 17.96 1.85 12.11
CA ASP A 308 17.55 2.86 11.13
C ASP A 308 17.48 4.29 11.73
N LYS A 309 17.57 4.44 13.05
CA LYS A 309 17.60 5.73 13.76
C LYS A 309 19.01 6.19 14.14
N LEU A 310 20.02 5.37 13.88
CA LEU A 310 21.41 5.76 14.02
C LEU A 310 21.81 6.73 12.89
N SER A 311 22.89 7.47 13.12
CA SER A 311 23.59 8.19 12.05
C SER A 311 24.06 7.20 10.98
N TYR A 312 24.37 7.69 9.77
CA TYR A 312 24.90 6.80 8.73
C TYR A 312 26.17 6.06 9.16
N ASP A 313 27.06 6.68 9.94
CA ASP A 313 28.25 6.01 10.47
C ASP A 313 27.89 4.93 11.48
N GLY A 314 26.86 5.15 12.32
CA GLY A 314 26.34 4.12 13.21
C GLY A 314 25.71 2.94 12.47
N ARG A 315 25.01 3.20 11.36
CA ARG A 315 24.43 2.16 10.48
C ARG A 315 25.52 1.35 9.76
N ILE A 316 26.57 2.02 9.30
CA ILE A 316 27.75 1.34 8.73
C ILE A 316 28.40 0.47 9.80
N SER A 317 28.69 1.03 10.98
CA SER A 317 29.31 0.30 12.09
C SER A 317 28.50 -0.92 12.51
N PHE A 318 27.16 -0.80 12.55
CA PHE A 318 26.28 -1.96 12.76
C PHE A 318 26.54 -3.05 11.73
N THR A 319 26.63 -2.70 10.44
CA THR A 319 26.89 -3.68 9.37
C THR A 319 28.28 -4.31 9.50
N GLU A 320 29.32 -3.52 9.76
CA GLU A 320 30.69 -4.04 9.92
C GLU A 320 30.81 -5.00 11.11
N ASN A 321 30.08 -4.74 12.20
CA ASN A 321 30.09 -5.58 13.39
C ASN A 321 29.35 -6.91 13.21
N HIS A 322 28.61 -7.09 12.12
CA HIS A 322 27.83 -8.29 11.82
C HIS A 322 28.27 -8.95 10.50
N LEU A 323 29.50 -8.70 10.02
CA LEU A 323 29.98 -9.28 8.76
C LEU A 323 29.93 -10.80 8.75
N ASP A 324 30.25 -11.45 9.87
CA ASP A 324 30.19 -12.92 9.97
C ASP A 324 28.75 -13.43 9.83
N ASP A 325 27.78 -12.78 10.47
CA ASP A 325 26.35 -13.10 10.34
C ASP A 325 25.83 -12.87 8.91
N ILE A 326 26.34 -11.83 8.25
CA ILE A 326 26.02 -11.49 6.86
C ILE A 326 26.55 -12.57 5.92
N PHE A 327 27.80 -12.99 6.09
CA PHE A 327 28.40 -14.07 5.30
C PHE A 327 27.69 -15.41 5.53
N ASP A 328 27.38 -15.76 6.79
CA ASP A 328 26.62 -16.97 7.11
C ASP A 328 25.22 -16.94 6.48
N SER A 329 24.50 -15.81 6.61
CA SER A 329 23.17 -15.63 6.00
C SER A 329 23.21 -15.76 4.48
N ALA A 330 24.25 -15.25 3.82
CA ALA A 330 24.41 -15.32 2.37
C ALA A 330 24.74 -16.73 1.86
N ASP A 331 25.57 -17.48 2.60
CA ASP A 331 26.08 -18.79 2.20
C ASP A 331 25.13 -19.93 2.60
N ARG A 332 24.52 -19.83 3.78
CA ARG A 332 23.68 -20.85 4.42
C ARG A 332 22.36 -20.26 4.92
N PRO A 333 21.52 -19.70 4.05
CA PRO A 333 20.33 -18.94 4.46
C PRO A 333 19.33 -19.72 5.32
N LEU A 334 19.25 -21.04 5.15
CA LEU A 334 18.34 -21.90 5.92
C LEU A 334 19.07 -22.83 6.90
N GLU A 335 20.36 -23.10 6.68
CA GLU A 335 21.15 -24.05 7.46
C GLU A 335 22.10 -23.38 8.46
N GLY A 336 22.33 -22.08 8.37
CA GLY A 336 23.19 -21.30 9.25
C GLY A 336 22.45 -20.76 10.48
N GLN A 337 22.94 -19.64 11.01
CA GLN A 337 22.37 -18.91 12.15
C GLN A 337 21.07 -18.19 11.79
N ARG A 338 20.81 -17.97 10.49
CA ARG A 338 19.61 -17.30 9.98
C ARG A 338 19.40 -15.90 10.57
N TRP A 339 20.49 -15.18 10.80
CA TRP A 339 20.47 -13.84 11.40
C TRP A 339 19.54 -12.87 10.65
N TRP A 340 19.46 -12.99 9.32
CA TRP A 340 18.54 -12.22 8.47
C TRP A 340 17.06 -12.31 8.85
N LEU A 341 16.63 -13.35 9.59
CA LEU A 341 15.25 -13.46 10.09
C LEU A 341 14.91 -12.43 11.18
N GLY A 342 15.92 -11.82 11.80
CA GLY A 342 15.75 -10.77 12.82
C GLY A 342 15.38 -9.41 12.25
N ALA A 343 15.51 -9.21 10.93
CA ALA A 343 15.19 -7.96 10.25
C ALA A 343 13.67 -7.69 10.17
N GLU A 344 13.25 -6.42 10.09
CA GLU A 344 11.85 -6.05 9.83
C GLU A 344 11.40 -6.50 8.42
N ASP A 345 12.33 -6.47 7.45
CA ASP A 345 12.15 -6.93 6.07
C ASP A 345 13.14 -8.07 5.72
N PRO A 346 12.86 -9.32 6.14
CA PRO A 346 13.83 -10.43 6.06
C PRO A 346 14.31 -10.77 4.65
N PHE A 347 13.41 -10.89 3.66
CA PHE A 347 13.82 -11.32 2.32
C PHE A 347 14.61 -10.26 1.58
N GLN A 348 14.27 -8.98 1.76
CA GLN A 348 15.11 -7.87 1.28
C GLN A 348 16.46 -7.86 2.01
N CYS A 349 16.50 -8.04 3.33
CA CYS A 349 17.75 -8.10 4.10
C CYS A 349 18.66 -9.22 3.59
N LEU A 350 18.12 -10.43 3.36
CA LEU A 350 18.87 -11.55 2.80
C LEU A 350 19.41 -11.25 1.40
N ALA A 351 18.64 -10.56 0.55
CA ALA A 351 19.10 -10.13 -0.77
C ALA A 351 20.32 -9.21 -0.68
N VAL A 352 20.31 -8.26 0.27
CA VAL A 352 21.45 -7.36 0.52
C VAL A 352 22.62 -8.11 1.15
N CYS A 353 22.39 -9.05 2.08
CA CYS A 353 23.45 -9.88 2.66
C CYS A 353 24.22 -10.63 1.55
N ILE A 354 23.48 -11.19 0.60
CA ILE A 354 24.04 -11.85 -0.58
C ILE A 354 24.88 -10.89 -1.42
N ASN A 355 24.33 -9.73 -1.80
CA ASN A 355 25.03 -8.80 -2.67
C ASN A 355 26.26 -8.17 -1.99
N LEU A 356 26.15 -7.84 -0.70
CA LEU A 356 27.27 -7.33 0.08
C LEU A 356 28.37 -8.38 0.23
N SER A 357 28.02 -9.65 0.44
CA SER A 357 28.99 -10.74 0.51
C SER A 357 29.76 -10.92 -0.79
N GLU A 358 29.06 -10.89 -1.93
CA GLU A 358 29.68 -10.95 -3.27
C GLU A 358 30.62 -9.75 -3.50
N ALA A 359 30.19 -8.55 -3.12
CA ALA A 359 31.00 -7.33 -3.27
C ALA A 359 32.26 -7.35 -2.39
N LEU A 360 32.16 -7.76 -1.13
CA LEU A 360 33.28 -7.82 -0.19
C LEU A 360 34.28 -8.94 -0.50
N ARG A 361 33.84 -10.01 -1.16
CA ARG A 361 34.70 -11.10 -1.64
C ARG A 361 35.32 -10.81 -3.01
N SER A 362 34.87 -9.77 -3.70
CA SER A 362 35.46 -9.31 -4.97
C SER A 362 36.88 -8.75 -4.73
N PRO A 363 37.84 -8.96 -5.65
CA PRO A 363 39.15 -8.31 -5.60
C PRO A 363 39.06 -6.77 -5.58
N SER A 364 37.98 -6.22 -6.12
CA SER A 364 37.65 -4.79 -6.05
C SER A 364 36.15 -4.62 -5.81
N PRO A 365 35.73 -4.24 -4.59
CA PRO A 365 34.32 -4.01 -4.29
C PRO A 365 33.70 -2.89 -5.15
N GLU A 366 34.47 -1.87 -5.54
CA GLU A 366 33.97 -0.75 -6.36
C GLU A 366 33.53 -1.19 -7.77
N THR A 367 34.14 -2.23 -8.32
CA THR A 367 33.79 -2.75 -9.65
C THR A 367 32.76 -3.88 -9.61
N ALA A 368 32.39 -4.35 -8.42
CA ALA A 368 31.36 -5.36 -8.25
C ALA A 368 30.03 -4.82 -8.79
N ILE A 369 29.37 -5.61 -9.63
CA ILE A 369 28.09 -5.24 -10.23
C ILE A 369 26.96 -5.56 -9.25
N SER A 370 26.19 -4.53 -8.87
CA SER A 370 24.98 -4.68 -8.07
C SER A 370 23.74 -4.47 -8.92
N HIS A 371 22.71 -5.25 -8.62
CA HIS A 371 21.37 -5.15 -9.19
C HIS A 371 20.34 -4.67 -8.16
N THR A 372 20.77 -4.56 -6.89
CA THR A 372 19.92 -4.34 -5.74
C THR A 372 19.47 -2.88 -5.70
N PRO A 373 18.15 -2.61 -5.75
CA PRO A 373 17.63 -1.28 -5.49
C PRO A 373 17.94 -0.89 -4.04
N VAL A 374 18.51 0.29 -3.83
CA VAL A 374 18.69 0.89 -2.50
C VAL A 374 17.59 1.91 -2.27
N HIS A 375 16.92 1.79 -1.12
CA HIS A 375 15.74 2.59 -0.79
C HIS A 375 16.12 3.83 0.03
N GLN A 376 15.48 4.95 -0.29
CA GLN A 376 15.52 6.18 0.50
C GLN A 376 14.08 6.58 0.81
N ASP A 377 13.72 6.60 2.09
CA ASP A 377 12.34 6.74 2.55
C ASP A 377 12.09 8.11 3.19
N GLY A 378 10.97 8.75 2.85
CA GLY A 378 10.53 9.98 3.49
C GLY A 378 10.18 9.77 4.96
N SER A 379 10.76 10.59 5.85
CA SER A 379 10.51 10.51 7.30
C SER A 379 9.14 11.09 7.67
N CYS A 380 8.09 10.28 7.55
CA CYS A 380 6.69 10.69 7.69
C CYS A 380 6.28 11.74 6.64
N ASN A 381 6.34 11.34 5.37
CA ASN A 381 6.24 12.22 4.21
C ASN A 381 5.01 13.15 4.20
N GLY A 382 3.84 12.70 4.68
CA GLY A 382 2.68 13.57 4.84
C GLY A 382 2.92 14.80 5.73
N LEU A 383 3.65 14.64 6.85
CA LEU A 383 4.04 15.76 7.71
C LEU A 383 5.14 16.62 7.08
N GLN A 384 6.06 16.03 6.30
CA GLN A 384 7.05 16.79 5.53
C GLN A 384 6.35 17.77 4.58
N HIS A 385 5.34 17.29 3.84
CA HIS A 385 4.54 18.12 2.95
C HIS A 385 3.75 19.21 3.71
N TYR A 386 3.19 18.91 4.89
CA TYR A 386 2.51 19.93 5.71
C TYR A 386 3.47 20.99 6.27
N ALA A 387 4.63 20.58 6.80
CA ALA A 387 5.63 21.49 7.32
C ALA A 387 6.16 22.44 6.22
N ALA A 388 6.33 21.94 4.99
CA ALA A 388 6.71 22.75 3.83
C ALA A 388 5.59 23.71 3.39
N LEU A 389 4.32 23.27 3.37
CA LEU A 389 3.18 24.14 3.07
C LEU A 389 3.05 25.29 4.08
N GLY A 390 3.16 24.96 5.37
CA GLY A 390 2.97 25.91 6.47
C GLY A 390 4.22 26.68 6.85
N ARG A 391 5.39 26.36 6.29
CA ARG A 391 6.69 26.88 6.72
C ARG A 391 6.90 26.73 8.23
N ASP A 392 6.45 25.61 8.80
CA ASP A 392 6.55 25.31 10.23
C ASP A 392 7.95 24.79 10.56
N LYS A 393 8.76 25.61 11.23
CA LYS A 393 10.16 25.31 11.54
C LYS A 393 10.33 24.18 12.55
N LEU A 394 9.48 24.10 13.58
CA LEU A 394 9.52 23.04 14.57
C LEU A 394 9.06 21.72 13.97
N GLY A 395 7.96 21.76 13.20
CA GLY A 395 7.47 20.63 12.44
C GLY A 395 8.52 20.12 11.44
N ALA A 396 9.18 21.03 10.72
CA ALA A 396 10.24 20.75 9.75
C ALA A 396 11.43 20.02 10.38
N ALA A 397 11.90 20.47 11.54
CA ALA A 397 12.96 19.79 12.28
C ALA A 397 12.55 18.37 12.73
N ALA A 398 11.30 18.19 13.19
CA ALA A 398 10.80 16.89 13.65
C ALA A 398 10.69 15.84 12.54
N VAL A 399 10.60 16.26 11.27
CA VAL A 399 10.44 15.39 10.09
C VAL A 399 11.62 15.46 9.12
N ASN A 400 12.78 15.89 9.62
CA ASN A 400 14.05 15.91 8.88
C ASN A 400 14.06 16.81 7.64
N LEU A 401 13.26 17.88 7.59
CA LEU A 401 13.44 18.93 6.57
C LEU A 401 14.63 19.84 6.88
N VAL A 402 15.04 19.91 8.15
CA VAL A 402 16.26 20.60 8.60
C VAL A 402 17.36 19.56 8.86
N GLY A 403 18.60 19.89 8.50
CA GLY A 403 19.75 19.02 8.73
C GLY A 403 20.03 18.77 10.22
N GLY A 404 20.43 17.54 10.55
CA GLY A 404 20.82 17.13 11.89
C GLY A 404 21.90 16.05 11.87
N GLY A 405 22.60 15.82 12.99
CA GLY A 405 23.66 14.81 13.08
C GLY A 405 23.16 13.35 13.05
N LYS A 406 21.90 13.14 13.44
CA LYS A 406 21.19 11.86 13.34
C LYS A 406 19.75 12.10 12.89
N PRO A 407 19.04 11.09 12.35
CA PRO A 407 17.64 11.23 11.99
C PRO A 407 16.78 11.61 13.21
N ALA A 408 15.95 12.64 13.05
CA ALA A 408 14.84 12.88 13.95
C ALA A 408 13.78 11.78 13.79
N ASP A 409 13.14 11.40 14.90
CA ASP A 409 12.10 10.38 14.94
C ASP A 409 10.83 10.95 15.57
N VAL A 410 10.00 11.59 14.75
CA VAL A 410 8.72 12.19 15.15
C VAL A 410 7.86 11.23 15.99
N TYR A 411 7.90 9.93 15.68
CA TYR A 411 7.11 8.93 16.40
C TYR A 411 7.59 8.74 17.84
N SER A 412 8.90 8.75 18.08
CA SER A 412 9.46 8.68 19.42
C SER A 412 9.22 9.98 20.20
N GLY A 413 9.29 11.14 19.53
CA GLY A 413 8.90 12.43 20.12
C GLY A 413 7.44 12.45 20.59
N ILE A 414 6.51 11.99 19.73
CA ILE A 414 5.10 11.85 20.09
C ILE A 414 4.90 10.82 21.21
N ALA A 415 5.58 9.67 21.16
CA ALA A 415 5.48 8.67 22.22
C ALA A 415 5.92 9.23 23.58
N ALA A 416 7.02 9.99 23.62
CA ALA A 416 7.47 10.67 24.84
C ALA A 416 6.42 11.67 25.35
N ARG A 417 5.82 12.48 24.46
CA ARG A 417 4.76 13.41 24.85
C ARG A 417 3.51 12.71 25.37
N VAL A 418 3.11 11.60 24.74
CA VAL A 418 2.00 10.75 25.21
C VAL A 418 2.31 10.20 26.60
N LEU A 419 3.53 9.69 26.82
CA LEU A 419 3.95 9.17 28.11
C LEU A 419 3.90 10.26 29.20
N ASP A 420 4.32 11.49 28.91
CA ASP A 420 4.26 12.61 29.86
C ASP A 420 2.82 13.01 30.22
N ILE A 421 1.88 12.94 29.26
CA ILE A 421 0.46 13.16 29.55
C ILE A 421 -0.08 12.03 30.42
N MET A 422 0.23 10.77 30.08
CA MET A 422 -0.25 9.61 30.85
C MET A 422 0.33 9.56 32.27
N ARG A 423 1.60 9.93 32.48
CA ARG A 423 2.19 10.01 33.83
C ARG A 423 1.46 11.01 34.71
N ARG A 424 1.18 12.21 34.19
CA ARG A 424 0.40 13.23 34.90
C ARG A 424 -1.02 12.74 35.20
N ASP A 425 -1.69 12.14 34.23
CA ASP A 425 -3.04 11.61 34.42
C ASP A 425 -3.09 10.47 35.46
N ALA A 426 -2.04 9.64 35.53
CA ALA A 426 -1.91 8.54 36.49
C ALA A 426 -1.72 9.01 37.94
N GLU A 427 -1.19 10.22 38.16
CA GLU A 427 -1.00 10.81 39.49
C GLU A 427 -2.30 11.43 40.04
N ILE A 428 -3.27 11.72 39.17
CA ILE A 428 -4.57 12.29 39.57
C ILE A 428 -5.43 11.21 40.23
N ASP A 429 -6.17 11.59 41.28
CA ASP A 429 -7.14 10.72 41.93
C ASP A 429 -8.16 10.17 40.91
N PRO A 430 -8.37 8.84 40.82
CA PRO A 430 -9.39 8.24 39.97
C PRO A 430 -10.81 8.78 40.16
N GLU A 431 -11.17 9.29 41.34
CA GLU A 431 -12.47 9.95 41.59
C GLU A 431 -12.58 11.30 40.86
N ILE A 432 -11.45 11.98 40.63
CA ILE A 432 -11.37 13.28 39.94
C ILE A 432 -11.21 13.07 38.43
N ASN A 433 -10.39 12.10 38.01
CA ASN A 433 -10.17 11.78 36.60
C ASN A 433 -10.29 10.27 36.38
N PRO A 434 -11.42 9.78 35.83
CA PRO A 434 -11.60 8.36 35.50
C PRO A 434 -10.54 7.80 34.55
N ASN A 435 -9.83 8.65 33.79
CA ASN A 435 -8.73 8.21 32.94
C ASN A 435 -7.47 7.82 33.72
N SER A 436 -7.34 8.18 34.99
CA SER A 436 -6.19 7.82 35.84
C SER A 436 -5.95 6.31 35.87
N MET A 437 -7.03 5.51 35.92
CA MET A 437 -6.92 4.05 35.86
C MET A 437 -6.36 3.53 34.53
N HIS A 438 -6.81 4.11 33.40
CA HIS A 438 -6.30 3.75 32.08
C HIS A 438 -4.86 4.21 31.90
N ALA A 439 -4.50 5.38 32.44
CA ALA A 439 -3.17 5.92 32.42
C ALA A 439 -2.19 5.00 33.18
N LYS A 440 -2.51 4.62 34.43
CA LYS A 440 -1.72 3.65 35.21
C LYS A 440 -1.50 2.33 34.47
N LEU A 441 -2.52 1.83 33.76
CA LEU A 441 -2.45 0.59 32.98
C LEU A 441 -1.53 0.71 31.75
N LEU A 442 -1.40 1.91 31.18
CA LEU A 442 -0.77 2.12 29.88
C LEU A 442 0.59 2.82 29.94
N VAL A 443 0.97 3.45 31.06
CA VAL A 443 2.25 4.18 31.19
C VAL A 443 3.44 3.33 30.75
N ASP A 444 3.51 2.07 31.17
CA ASP A 444 4.59 1.15 30.78
C ASP A 444 4.43 0.53 29.39
N GLN A 445 3.37 0.93 28.68
CA GLN A 445 3.04 0.44 27.34
C GLN A 445 3.31 1.47 26.24
N VAL A 446 3.59 2.72 26.58
CA VAL A 446 3.83 3.75 25.56
C VAL A 446 5.21 3.56 24.94
N ASP A 447 5.23 3.20 23.66
CA ASP A 447 6.45 3.15 22.85
C ASP A 447 6.16 3.68 21.44
N ARG A 448 7.23 3.76 20.63
CA ARG A 448 7.15 4.14 19.22
C ARG A 448 6.16 3.28 18.43
N LYS A 449 6.14 1.96 18.65
CA LYS A 449 5.33 1.00 17.89
C LYS A 449 3.83 1.19 18.14
N LEU A 450 3.45 1.58 19.36
CA LEU A 450 2.08 1.87 19.75
C LEU A 450 1.50 3.05 18.96
N VAL A 451 2.26 4.15 18.85
CA VAL A 451 1.78 5.41 18.27
C VAL A 451 2.06 5.56 16.77
N LYS A 452 3.09 4.88 16.23
CA LYS A 452 3.59 5.03 14.83
C LYS A 452 2.46 4.98 13.81
N GLN A 453 1.60 3.96 13.86
CA GLN A 453 0.54 3.79 12.88
C GLN A 453 -0.50 4.92 12.94
N THR A 454 -0.87 5.36 14.14
CA THR A 454 -1.84 6.44 14.33
C THR A 454 -1.28 7.76 13.87
N VAL A 455 -0.05 8.12 14.28
CA VAL A 455 0.61 9.35 13.82
C VAL A 455 0.74 9.38 12.29
N MET A 456 1.23 8.29 11.70
CA MET A 456 1.42 8.18 10.25
C MET A 456 0.10 8.29 9.47
N THR A 457 -1.01 7.80 10.00
CA THR A 457 -2.28 7.77 9.27
C THR A 457 -3.21 8.95 9.58
N SER A 458 -3.02 9.64 10.71
CA SER A 458 -3.79 10.84 11.06
C SER A 458 -3.61 11.97 10.06
N VAL A 459 -2.38 12.18 9.55
CA VAL A 459 -2.14 13.16 8.47
C VAL A 459 -2.81 12.78 7.15
N TYR A 460 -3.20 11.52 7.01
CA TYR A 460 -3.95 10.99 5.88
C TYR A 460 -5.46 10.85 6.19
N GLY A 461 -5.95 11.57 7.19
CA GLY A 461 -7.38 11.72 7.45
C GLY A 461 -8.01 10.57 8.25
N VAL A 462 -7.21 9.79 8.99
CA VAL A 462 -7.76 8.82 9.94
C VAL A 462 -8.57 9.54 11.02
N THR A 463 -9.79 9.05 11.23
CA THR A 463 -10.67 9.54 12.30
C THR A 463 -10.29 8.93 13.65
N TYR A 464 -10.78 9.52 14.74
CA TYR A 464 -10.64 8.99 16.09
C TYR A 464 -10.97 7.48 16.20
N ILE A 465 -12.04 7.03 15.54
CA ILE A 465 -12.45 5.61 15.55
C ILE A 465 -11.36 4.74 14.92
N GLY A 466 -10.81 5.17 13.79
CA GLY A 466 -9.72 4.47 13.12
C GLY A 466 -8.44 4.47 13.94
N ALA A 467 -8.08 5.60 14.56
CA ALA A 467 -6.93 5.71 15.46
C ALA A 467 -7.04 4.74 16.65
N ARG A 468 -8.21 4.71 17.32
CA ARG A 468 -8.51 3.75 18.39
C ARG A 468 -8.33 2.31 17.92
N ASP A 469 -8.86 1.94 16.75
CA ASP A 469 -8.76 0.55 16.26
C ASP A 469 -7.32 0.14 15.94
N GLN A 470 -6.50 1.07 15.46
CA GLN A 470 -5.07 0.84 15.24
C GLN A 470 -4.33 0.61 16.56
N ILE A 471 -4.54 1.47 17.56
CA ILE A 471 -3.93 1.34 18.89
C ILE A 471 -4.43 0.07 19.58
N LYS A 472 -5.74 -0.21 19.53
CA LYS A 472 -6.32 -1.43 20.10
C LYS A 472 -5.66 -2.69 19.54
N ARG A 473 -5.38 -2.74 18.24
CA ARG A 473 -4.66 -3.86 17.62
C ARG A 473 -3.25 -3.99 18.18
N ARG A 474 -2.51 -2.90 18.35
CA ARG A 474 -1.17 -2.91 18.94
C ARG A 474 -1.16 -3.33 20.41
N LEU A 475 -2.15 -2.88 21.20
CA LEU A 475 -2.32 -3.34 22.57
C LEU A 475 -2.69 -4.83 22.64
N LYS A 476 -3.52 -5.31 21.72
CA LYS A 476 -3.90 -6.73 21.62
C LYS A 476 -2.69 -7.62 21.33
N GLU A 477 -1.76 -7.20 20.48
CA GLU A 477 -0.53 -7.92 20.16
C GLU A 477 0.37 -8.16 21.39
N ARG A 478 0.24 -7.34 22.43
CA ARG A 478 1.04 -7.45 23.66
C ARG A 478 0.46 -8.41 24.68
N CYS A 479 -0.81 -8.81 24.54
CA CYS A 479 -1.51 -9.75 25.44
C CYS A 479 -1.54 -9.34 26.93
N ILE A 480 -1.43 -8.04 27.25
CA ILE A 480 -1.40 -7.53 28.63
C ILE A 480 -2.81 -7.31 29.19
N ILE A 481 -3.74 -6.87 28.34
CA ILE A 481 -5.13 -6.61 28.73
C ILE A 481 -6.00 -7.72 28.15
N ALA A 482 -6.37 -8.70 28.99
CA ALA A 482 -7.19 -9.84 28.60
C ALA A 482 -8.68 -9.46 28.45
N ASP A 483 -9.18 -8.54 29.28
CA ASP A 483 -10.57 -8.10 29.25
C ASP A 483 -10.86 -7.20 28.04
N VAL A 484 -11.82 -7.62 27.20
CA VAL A 484 -12.12 -6.95 25.92
C VAL A 484 -12.73 -5.55 26.11
N PRO A 485 -13.69 -5.33 27.03
CA PRO A 485 -14.16 -4.00 27.41
C PRO A 485 -13.05 -3.08 27.91
N GLN A 486 -12.22 -3.54 28.85
CA GLN A 486 -11.11 -2.75 29.39
C GLN A 486 -10.09 -2.39 28.29
N LEU A 487 -9.74 -3.34 27.42
CA LEU A 487 -8.87 -3.09 26.26
C LEU A 487 -9.45 -2.02 25.34
N TYR A 488 -10.77 -2.04 25.11
CA TYR A 488 -11.44 -1.03 24.30
C TYR A 488 -11.36 0.36 24.95
N SER A 489 -11.65 0.47 26.25
CA SER A 489 -11.58 1.74 26.99
C SER A 489 -10.15 2.28 27.08
N ALA A 490 -9.16 1.42 27.34
CA ALA A 490 -7.74 1.77 27.32
C ALA A 490 -7.31 2.30 25.94
N ALA A 491 -7.72 1.64 24.86
CA ALA A 491 -7.45 2.10 23.50
C ALA A 491 -8.11 3.45 23.17
N CYS A 492 -9.32 3.70 23.70
CA CYS A 492 -10.01 4.99 23.55
C CYS A 492 -9.22 6.13 24.20
N TYR A 493 -8.72 5.91 25.41
CA TYR A 493 -7.89 6.89 26.12
C TYR A 493 -6.56 7.11 25.39
N ALA A 494 -5.81 6.05 25.08
CA ALA A 494 -4.54 6.14 24.37
C ALA A 494 -4.65 6.85 23.02
N ALA A 495 -5.72 6.59 22.24
CA ALA A 495 -5.96 7.29 20.99
C ALA A 495 -6.22 8.78 21.17
N LYS A 496 -6.99 9.15 22.19
CA LYS A 496 -7.26 10.56 22.49
C LYS A 496 -5.96 11.27 22.86
N THR A 497 -5.17 10.70 23.78
CA THR A 497 -3.88 11.26 24.22
C THR A 497 -2.88 11.37 23.07
N THR A 498 -2.81 10.37 22.18
CA THR A 498 -1.94 10.39 20.99
C THR A 498 -2.33 11.50 20.02
N LEU A 499 -3.63 11.70 19.78
CA LEU A 499 -4.10 12.79 18.92
C LEU A 499 -3.85 14.15 19.55
N THR A 500 -4.05 14.31 20.86
CA THR A 500 -3.71 15.56 21.58
C THR A 500 -2.21 15.88 21.47
N ALA A 501 -1.33 14.91 21.68
CA ALA A 501 0.12 15.10 21.53
C ALA A 501 0.50 15.51 20.10
N LEU A 502 -0.16 14.92 19.09
CA LEU A 502 0.03 15.29 17.69
C LEU A 502 -0.44 16.71 17.39
N GLU A 503 -1.57 17.11 17.96
CA GLU A 503 -2.13 18.46 17.82
C GLU A 503 -1.22 19.53 18.44
N GLU A 504 -0.62 19.26 19.60
CA GLU A 504 0.32 20.17 20.27
C GLU A 504 1.64 20.33 19.48
N MET A 505 2.11 19.28 18.81
CA MET A 505 3.38 19.31 18.08
C MET A 505 3.30 19.87 16.66
N PHE A 506 2.11 19.86 16.03
CA PHE A 506 1.94 20.20 14.61
C PHE A 506 0.73 21.13 14.36
N GLU A 507 0.71 22.25 15.08
CA GLU A 507 -0.39 23.24 15.00
C GLU A 507 -0.54 23.81 13.58
N GLY A 508 0.57 24.14 12.89
CA GLY A 508 0.54 24.67 11.52
C GLY A 508 -0.09 23.68 10.52
N ALA A 509 0.29 22.39 10.62
CA ALA A 509 -0.32 21.33 9.81
C ALA A 509 -1.83 21.21 10.07
N ARG A 510 -2.26 21.31 11.34
CA ARG A 510 -3.67 21.30 11.73
C ARG A 510 -4.42 22.49 11.16
N GLY A 511 -3.84 23.69 11.21
CA GLY A 511 -4.41 24.90 10.63
C GLY A 511 -4.71 24.72 9.13
N ILE A 512 -3.75 24.17 8.38
CA ILE A 512 -3.91 23.89 6.94
C ILE A 512 -4.97 22.81 6.71
N MET A 513 -4.96 21.71 7.49
CA MET A 513 -5.98 20.66 7.39
C MET A 513 -7.39 21.20 7.62
N ALA A 514 -7.56 22.06 8.62
CA ALA A 514 -8.84 22.71 8.92
C ALA A 514 -9.27 23.63 7.80
N TRP A 515 -8.36 24.47 7.30
CA TRP A 515 -8.62 25.39 6.18
C TRP A 515 -9.07 24.65 4.92
N LEU A 516 -8.32 23.61 4.51
CA LEU A 516 -8.71 22.74 3.39
C LEU A 516 -10.12 22.16 3.62
N GLY A 517 -10.38 21.63 4.82
CA GLY A 517 -11.69 21.09 5.17
C GLY A 517 -12.84 22.10 5.04
N GLU A 518 -12.64 23.34 5.48
CA GLU A 518 -13.66 24.40 5.35
C GLU A 518 -13.85 24.84 3.89
N CYS A 519 -12.78 24.98 3.10
CA CYS A 519 -12.90 25.21 1.65
C CYS A 519 -13.72 24.11 0.96
N ALA A 520 -13.43 22.84 1.28
CA ALA A 520 -14.17 21.70 0.75
C ALA A 520 -15.64 21.70 1.17
N LYS A 521 -15.95 22.14 2.39
CA LYS A 521 -17.32 22.26 2.90
C LYS A 521 -18.09 23.35 2.14
N VAL A 522 -17.49 24.51 1.87
CA VAL A 522 -18.10 25.59 1.09
C VAL A 522 -18.51 25.08 -0.30
N ILE A 523 -17.58 24.47 -1.04
CA ILE A 523 -17.83 23.93 -2.39
C ILE A 523 -18.90 22.82 -2.35
N ALA A 524 -18.76 21.88 -1.42
CA ALA A 524 -19.65 20.73 -1.37
C ALA A 524 -21.08 21.08 -0.93
N SER A 525 -21.26 22.19 -0.20
CA SER A 525 -22.59 22.67 0.21
C SER A 525 -23.42 23.16 -0.98
N GLU A 526 -22.76 23.66 -2.04
CA GLU A 526 -23.36 23.95 -3.35
C GLU A 526 -23.57 22.70 -4.23
N ASN A 527 -23.48 21.52 -3.62
CA ASN A 527 -23.58 20.22 -4.30
C ASN A 527 -22.53 20.02 -5.41
N GLN A 528 -21.39 20.71 -5.33
CA GLN A 528 -20.26 20.56 -6.25
C GLN A 528 -19.14 19.71 -5.62
N PRO A 529 -18.46 18.85 -6.40
CA PRO A 529 -17.31 18.12 -5.89
C PRO A 529 -16.10 19.06 -5.77
N VAL A 530 -15.22 18.79 -4.81
CA VAL A 530 -13.91 19.46 -4.78
C VAL A 530 -13.06 18.93 -5.92
N GLN A 531 -12.46 19.84 -6.68
CA GLN A 531 -11.57 19.56 -7.79
C GLN A 531 -10.41 20.56 -7.81
N TRP A 532 -9.22 20.11 -8.17
CA TRP A 532 -8.03 20.96 -8.29
C TRP A 532 -7.11 20.40 -9.37
N THR A 533 -6.13 21.18 -9.80
CA THR A 533 -5.05 20.71 -10.66
C THR A 533 -3.78 20.64 -9.82
N THR A 534 -3.08 19.51 -9.86
CA THR A 534 -1.78 19.37 -9.17
C THR A 534 -0.75 20.33 -9.78
N PRO A 535 0.30 20.73 -9.04
CA PRO A 535 1.41 21.50 -9.61
C PRO A 535 2.07 20.82 -10.82
N PHE A 536 1.93 19.50 -10.93
CA PHE A 536 2.44 18.70 -12.05
C PHE A 536 1.43 18.51 -13.21
N GLY A 537 0.31 19.23 -13.20
CA GLY A 537 -0.66 19.30 -14.30
C GLY A 537 -1.81 18.29 -14.24
N LEU A 538 -1.80 17.30 -13.37
CA LEU A 538 -2.90 16.32 -13.25
C LEU A 538 -4.19 16.97 -12.69
N PRO A 539 -5.35 16.88 -13.38
CA PRO A 539 -6.64 17.27 -12.80
C PRO A 539 -7.15 16.19 -11.84
N VAL A 540 -7.55 16.62 -10.64
CA VAL A 540 -8.06 15.75 -9.56
C VAL A 540 -9.49 16.14 -9.23
N VAL A 541 -10.37 15.15 -9.11
CA VAL A 541 -11.77 15.33 -8.69
C VAL A 541 -12.10 14.31 -7.60
N GLN A 542 -12.61 14.77 -6.46
CA GLN A 542 -13.05 13.86 -5.40
C GLN A 542 -14.37 13.15 -5.80
N PRO A 543 -14.43 11.80 -5.78
CA PRO A 543 -15.58 11.04 -6.30
C PRO A 543 -16.71 10.85 -5.27
N TYR A 544 -16.75 11.65 -4.20
CA TYR A 544 -17.61 11.37 -3.04
C TYR A 544 -19.04 11.85 -3.25
N ARG A 545 -19.83 11.01 -3.94
CA ARG A 545 -21.27 11.20 -4.20
C ARG A 545 -22.10 10.12 -3.51
N GLN A 546 -23.37 10.44 -3.24
CA GLN A 546 -24.32 9.46 -2.72
C GLN A 546 -24.50 8.34 -3.74
N LEU A 547 -24.47 7.11 -3.25
CA LEU A 547 -24.64 5.92 -4.08
C LEU A 547 -26.12 5.57 -4.15
N GLY A 548 -26.68 5.69 -5.34
CA GLY A 548 -27.98 5.16 -5.70
C GLY A 548 -27.89 3.68 -6.02
N ARG A 549 -29.05 3.07 -6.27
CA ARG A 549 -29.16 1.68 -6.70
C ARG A 549 -29.87 1.61 -8.03
N GLN A 550 -29.33 0.81 -8.95
CA GLN A 550 -30.02 0.43 -10.16
C GLN A 550 -30.29 -1.07 -10.10
N LEU A 551 -31.56 -1.45 -10.33
CA LEU A 551 -31.95 -2.85 -10.42
C LEU A 551 -31.87 -3.29 -11.87
N ILE A 552 -31.12 -4.36 -12.12
CA ILE A 552 -30.98 -4.95 -13.45
C ILE A 552 -31.52 -6.36 -13.39
N LYS A 553 -32.58 -6.62 -14.17
CA LYS A 553 -33.12 -7.96 -14.35
C LYS A 553 -32.15 -8.76 -15.21
N THR A 554 -31.64 -9.85 -14.65
CA THR A 554 -30.82 -10.84 -15.36
C THR A 554 -31.57 -12.16 -15.46
N SER A 555 -30.93 -13.17 -16.06
CA SER A 555 -31.55 -14.49 -16.24
C SER A 555 -31.61 -15.31 -14.94
N LEU A 556 -30.69 -15.06 -13.98
CA LEU A 556 -30.67 -15.74 -12.69
C LEU A 556 -31.41 -14.98 -11.59
N GLN A 557 -31.26 -13.66 -11.55
CA GLN A 557 -31.84 -12.83 -10.48
C GLN A 557 -31.89 -11.34 -10.85
N VAL A 558 -32.54 -10.53 -10.01
CA VAL A 558 -32.43 -9.07 -10.10
C VAL A 558 -31.19 -8.62 -9.33
N LEU A 559 -30.20 -8.11 -10.06
CA LEU A 559 -28.97 -7.58 -9.46
C LEU A 559 -29.16 -6.12 -9.08
N SER A 560 -28.70 -5.74 -7.89
CA SER A 560 -28.66 -4.35 -7.44
C SER A 560 -27.25 -3.79 -7.60
N LEU A 561 -27.05 -2.96 -8.61
CA LEU A 561 -25.80 -2.23 -8.81
C LEU A 561 -25.80 -0.92 -8.03
N GLN A 562 -24.63 -0.53 -7.54
CA GLN A 562 -24.40 0.83 -7.06
C GLN A 562 -24.14 1.75 -8.25
N ARG A 563 -24.79 2.90 -8.26
CA ARG A 563 -24.59 3.97 -9.26
C ARG A 563 -24.42 5.30 -8.55
N GLU A 564 -23.50 6.13 -9.00
CA GLU A 564 -23.38 7.49 -8.47
C GLU A 564 -24.64 8.31 -8.77
N THR A 565 -25.13 9.04 -7.77
CA THR A 565 -26.15 10.07 -7.93
C THR A 565 -25.50 11.44 -8.12
N ASP A 566 -26.30 12.43 -8.50
CA ASP A 566 -25.84 13.81 -8.62
C ASP A 566 -25.66 14.52 -7.27
N LYS A 567 -25.97 13.84 -6.14
CA LYS A 567 -25.85 14.40 -4.79
C LYS A 567 -24.47 14.15 -4.19
N VAL A 568 -23.76 15.21 -3.83
CA VAL A 568 -22.43 15.17 -3.21
C VAL A 568 -22.54 14.84 -1.72
N MET A 569 -21.58 14.04 -1.21
CA MET A 569 -21.45 13.74 0.22
C MET A 569 -20.59 14.80 0.92
N VAL A 570 -21.19 15.91 1.34
CA VAL A 570 -20.50 17.06 1.98
C VAL A 570 -19.50 16.64 3.06
N ARG A 571 -19.94 15.80 4.02
CA ARG A 571 -19.08 15.32 5.11
C ARG A 571 -17.83 14.60 4.57
N ARG A 572 -17.98 13.78 3.54
CA ARG A 572 -16.88 12.98 3.00
C ARG A 572 -15.95 13.82 2.13
N GLN A 573 -16.46 14.79 1.36
CA GLN A 573 -15.64 15.77 0.65
C GLN A 573 -14.72 16.52 1.64
N ARG A 574 -15.33 17.10 2.69
CA ARG A 574 -14.62 17.83 3.76
C ARG A 574 -13.52 17.00 4.41
N THR A 575 -13.84 15.81 4.92
CA THR A 575 -12.86 15.01 5.67
C THR A 575 -11.76 14.40 4.80
N ALA A 576 -12.05 14.18 3.51
CA ALA A 576 -11.10 13.53 2.61
C ALA A 576 -10.29 14.52 1.75
N PHE A 577 -10.59 15.82 1.77
CA PHE A 577 -9.86 16.78 0.96
C PHE A 577 -8.41 16.99 1.43
N PRO A 578 -8.14 17.24 2.73
CA PRO A 578 -6.76 17.36 3.20
C PRO A 578 -5.86 16.18 2.81
N PRO A 579 -6.23 14.91 3.07
CA PRO A 579 -5.35 13.80 2.71
C PRO A 579 -5.22 13.59 1.20
N ASN A 580 -6.27 13.81 0.41
CA ASN A 580 -6.15 13.68 -1.04
C ASN A 580 -5.27 14.77 -1.65
N PHE A 581 -5.32 15.98 -1.09
CA PHE A 581 -4.49 17.10 -1.52
C PHE A 581 -3.01 16.81 -1.23
N VAL A 582 -2.67 16.40 -0.01
CA VAL A 582 -1.29 16.00 0.33
C VAL A 582 -0.82 14.81 -0.51
N HIS A 583 -1.68 13.80 -0.73
CA HIS A 583 -1.37 12.69 -1.64
C HIS A 583 -1.10 13.14 -3.08
N SER A 584 -1.69 14.26 -3.51
CA SER A 584 -1.42 14.79 -4.83
C SER A 584 -0.09 15.54 -4.91
N LEU A 585 0.37 16.11 -3.80
CA LEU A 585 1.69 16.73 -3.68
C LEU A 585 2.80 15.68 -3.58
N ASP A 586 2.59 14.60 -2.81
CA ASP A 586 3.57 13.49 -2.76
C ASP A 586 3.74 12.81 -4.13
N GLY A 587 2.63 12.53 -4.83
CA GLY A 587 2.68 12.00 -6.19
C GLY A 587 3.36 12.96 -7.17
N SER A 588 3.14 14.28 -7.03
CA SER A 588 3.84 15.29 -7.84
C SER A 588 5.34 15.26 -7.60
N HIS A 589 5.77 15.27 -6.34
CA HIS A 589 7.20 15.23 -5.97
C HIS A 589 7.90 13.96 -6.47
N MET A 590 7.26 12.80 -6.32
CA MET A 590 7.78 11.54 -6.84
C MET A 590 7.91 11.58 -8.38
N MET A 591 6.92 12.10 -9.09
CA MET A 591 6.94 12.18 -10.55
C MET A 591 8.01 13.16 -11.05
N MET A 592 8.15 14.32 -10.41
CA MET A 592 9.21 15.30 -10.70
C MET A 592 10.60 14.67 -10.51
N THR A 593 10.79 13.98 -9.39
CA THR A 593 12.05 13.30 -9.05
C THR A 593 12.37 12.19 -10.04
N ALA A 594 11.38 11.36 -10.41
CA ALA A 594 11.55 10.27 -11.36
C ALA A 594 12.02 10.77 -12.74
N VAL A 595 11.39 11.83 -13.25
CA VAL A 595 11.75 12.43 -14.54
C VAL A 595 13.18 12.99 -14.49
N ALA A 596 13.52 13.74 -13.44
CA ALA A 596 14.86 14.32 -13.29
C ALA A 596 15.95 13.25 -13.11
N CYS A 597 15.67 12.17 -12.37
CA CYS A 597 16.59 11.03 -12.24
C CYS A 597 16.86 10.38 -13.60
N LYS A 598 15.83 10.17 -14.43
CA LYS A 598 16.01 9.62 -15.78
C LYS A 598 16.85 10.54 -16.66
N GLU A 599 16.64 11.85 -16.59
CA GLU A 599 17.43 12.84 -17.34
C GLU A 599 18.91 12.83 -16.91
N ALA A 600 19.17 12.61 -15.63
CA ALA A 600 20.52 12.40 -15.09
C ALA A 600 21.08 10.98 -15.36
N GLY A 601 20.32 10.11 -16.02
CA GLY A 601 20.76 8.76 -16.38
C GLY A 601 20.69 7.74 -15.24
N LEU A 602 19.87 7.97 -14.21
CA LEU A 602 19.63 7.05 -13.11
C LEU A 602 18.45 6.13 -13.39
N ASN A 603 18.51 4.90 -12.90
CA ASN A 603 17.33 4.05 -12.80
C ASN A 603 16.52 4.49 -11.57
N PHE A 604 15.21 4.68 -11.74
CA PHE A 604 14.33 5.11 -10.66
C PHE A 604 13.15 4.15 -10.54
N ALA A 605 12.83 3.76 -9.31
CA ALA A 605 11.56 3.17 -8.95
C ALA A 605 11.02 3.86 -7.70
N GLY A 606 9.70 3.97 -7.59
CA GLY A 606 9.05 4.56 -6.43
C GLY A 606 8.02 3.61 -5.84
N VAL A 607 7.99 3.52 -4.51
CA VAL A 607 6.86 3.02 -3.73
C VAL A 607 6.28 4.19 -2.95
N HIS A 608 5.53 5.03 -3.66
CA HIS A 608 5.00 6.29 -3.13
C HIS A 608 6.12 7.19 -2.58
N ASP A 609 6.33 7.23 -1.27
CA ASP A 609 7.31 8.03 -0.53
C ASP A 609 8.65 7.31 -0.28
N SER A 610 8.86 6.16 -0.92
CA SER A 610 10.13 5.42 -0.94
C SER A 610 10.75 5.47 -2.34
N TYR A 611 11.93 6.08 -2.50
CA TYR A 611 12.59 6.27 -3.80
C TYR A 611 13.80 5.36 -3.92
N TRP A 612 13.87 4.61 -5.01
CA TRP A 612 14.83 3.53 -5.19
C TRP A 612 15.70 3.76 -6.42
N THR A 613 16.99 3.54 -6.27
CA THR A 613 17.97 3.58 -7.36
C THR A 613 19.11 2.59 -7.10
N HIS A 614 20.10 2.52 -7.99
CA HIS A 614 21.30 1.71 -7.76
C HIS A 614 22.16 2.30 -6.65
N ALA A 615 22.86 1.45 -5.89
CA ALA A 615 23.69 1.91 -4.76
C ALA A 615 24.70 3.01 -5.12
N CYS A 616 25.28 2.96 -6.33
CA CYS A 616 26.21 3.98 -6.82
C CYS A 616 25.56 5.36 -7.02
N ASP A 617 24.26 5.39 -7.27
CA ASP A 617 23.50 6.57 -7.72
C ASP A 617 22.76 7.28 -6.59
N VAL A 618 22.72 6.69 -5.38
CA VAL A 618 21.93 7.20 -4.24
C VAL A 618 22.27 8.64 -3.87
N ASN A 619 23.56 9.02 -3.90
CA ASN A 619 23.96 10.40 -3.62
C ASN A 619 23.33 11.41 -4.58
N GLU A 620 23.31 11.06 -5.88
CA GLU A 620 22.78 11.94 -6.91
C GLU A 620 21.26 11.96 -6.89
N MET A 621 20.60 10.81 -6.66
CA MET A 621 19.16 10.76 -6.42
C MET A 621 18.77 11.62 -5.22
N ASN A 622 19.53 11.55 -4.12
CA ASN A 622 19.28 12.35 -2.92
C ASN A 622 19.42 13.84 -3.19
N ARG A 623 20.36 14.27 -4.04
CA ARG A 623 20.48 15.66 -4.47
C ARG A 623 19.24 16.07 -5.27
N ILE A 624 18.89 15.30 -6.31
CA ILE A 624 17.75 15.56 -7.19
C ILE A 624 16.43 15.63 -6.42
N LEU A 625 16.17 14.70 -5.49
CA LEU A 625 14.92 14.68 -4.74
C LEU A 625 14.77 15.90 -3.82
N ARG A 626 15.86 16.43 -3.26
CA ARG A 626 15.85 17.65 -2.44
C ARG A 626 15.58 18.87 -3.31
N ASP A 627 16.27 18.97 -4.44
CA ASP A 627 16.08 20.06 -5.41
C ASP A 627 14.61 20.11 -5.89
N LYS A 628 14.04 18.96 -6.27
CA LYS A 628 12.65 18.88 -6.74
C LYS A 628 11.62 19.10 -5.64
N PHE A 629 11.95 18.81 -4.38
CA PHE A 629 11.07 19.17 -3.26
C PHE A 629 11.04 20.69 -3.06
N VAL A 630 12.20 21.35 -3.08
CA VAL A 630 12.30 22.81 -2.96
C VAL A 630 11.60 23.49 -4.13
N GLU A 631 11.87 23.07 -5.37
CA GLU A 631 11.23 23.59 -6.59
C GLU A 631 9.70 23.51 -6.51
N LEU A 632 9.15 22.38 -6.02
CA LEU A 632 7.71 22.21 -5.83
C LEU A 632 7.13 23.26 -4.87
N TYR A 633 7.82 23.51 -3.74
CA TYR A 633 7.33 24.35 -2.65
C TYR A 633 7.75 25.84 -2.71
N GLU A 634 8.61 26.20 -3.65
CA GLU A 634 8.81 27.60 -4.08
C GLU A 634 7.58 28.15 -4.81
N THR A 635 6.74 27.27 -5.37
CA THR A 635 5.44 27.64 -5.93
C THR A 635 4.45 28.02 -4.81
N PRO A 636 3.64 29.08 -4.95
CA PRO A 636 2.62 29.47 -3.98
C PRO A 636 1.39 28.53 -4.05
N ILE A 637 1.55 27.28 -3.61
CA ILE A 637 0.57 26.20 -3.81
C ILE A 637 -0.80 26.52 -3.18
N LEU A 638 -0.84 27.03 -1.94
CA LEU A 638 -2.11 27.29 -1.24
C LEU A 638 -2.82 28.52 -1.82
N GLU A 639 -2.08 29.54 -2.23
CA GLU A 639 -2.59 30.73 -2.91
C GLU A 639 -3.18 30.36 -4.26
N ASN A 640 -2.44 29.62 -5.09
CA ASN A 640 -2.91 29.14 -6.40
C ASN A 640 -4.18 28.30 -6.26
N LEU A 641 -4.27 27.47 -5.21
CA LEU A 641 -5.46 26.69 -4.91
C LEU A 641 -6.65 27.60 -4.55
N LEU A 642 -6.45 28.59 -3.68
CA LEU A 642 -7.48 29.52 -3.27
C LEU A 642 -7.98 30.36 -4.45
N GLU A 643 -7.06 30.90 -5.26
CA GLU A 643 -7.37 31.67 -6.47
C GLU A 643 -8.16 30.84 -7.47
N SER A 644 -7.79 29.56 -7.66
CA SER A 644 -8.52 28.62 -8.51
C SER A 644 -9.95 28.39 -8.00
N PHE A 645 -10.15 28.26 -6.69
CA PHE A 645 -11.47 28.14 -6.08
C PHE A 645 -12.30 29.42 -6.24
N GLN A 646 -11.72 30.58 -5.99
CA GLN A 646 -12.40 31.88 -6.16
C GLN A 646 -12.80 32.12 -7.63
N SER A 647 -11.94 31.73 -8.58
CA SER A 647 -12.23 31.84 -10.01
C SER A 647 -13.33 30.87 -10.45
N SER A 648 -13.36 29.65 -9.89
CA SER A 648 -14.37 28.64 -10.21
C SER A 648 -15.72 28.92 -9.53
N PHE A 649 -15.71 29.64 -8.42
CA PHE A 649 -16.87 29.91 -7.57
C PHE A 649 -16.86 31.39 -7.10
N PRO A 650 -17.07 32.36 -8.02
CA PRO A 650 -16.92 33.79 -7.71
C PRO A 650 -17.92 34.31 -6.66
N ASP A 651 -19.07 33.65 -6.53
CA ASP A 651 -20.11 34.03 -5.57
C ASP A 651 -19.89 33.43 -4.16
N LEU A 652 -18.91 32.52 -4.00
CA LEU A 652 -18.64 31.85 -2.73
C LEU A 652 -17.52 32.55 -1.95
N LYS A 653 -17.71 32.65 -0.63
CA LYS A 653 -16.70 33.20 0.29
C LYS A 653 -15.88 32.07 0.90
N PHE A 654 -14.58 32.08 0.61
CA PHE A 654 -13.61 31.13 1.16
C PHE A 654 -12.91 31.69 2.40
N PRO A 655 -12.53 30.85 3.38
CA PRO A 655 -11.73 31.29 4.53
C PRO A 655 -10.36 31.81 4.08
N PRO A 656 -9.78 32.80 4.78
CA PRO A 656 -8.45 33.31 4.49
C PRO A 656 -7.40 32.20 4.66
N LEU A 657 -6.26 32.35 3.98
CA LEU A 657 -5.14 31.43 4.13
C LEU A 657 -4.65 31.39 5.58
N PRO A 658 -4.23 30.21 6.10
CA PRO A 658 -3.53 30.13 7.37
C PRO A 658 -2.24 30.95 7.35
N GLU A 659 -1.82 31.43 8.53
CA GLU A 659 -0.51 32.07 8.68
C GLU A 659 0.61 31.08 8.32
N ARG A 660 1.62 31.58 7.61
CA ARG A 660 2.85 30.83 7.31
C ARG A 660 3.90 31.14 8.38
N GLY A 661 4.64 30.12 8.78
CA GLY A 661 5.82 30.27 9.64
C GLY A 661 7.05 30.78 8.88
N ASP A 662 8.21 30.63 9.51
CA ASP A 662 9.49 31.20 9.11
C ASP A 662 10.52 30.15 8.62
N PHE A 663 10.10 28.91 8.37
CA PHE A 663 11.00 27.87 7.86
C PHE A 663 11.54 28.20 6.45
N ASP A 664 12.87 28.26 6.33
CA ASP A 664 13.54 28.37 5.03
C ASP A 664 13.58 27.01 4.33
N LEU A 665 12.88 26.93 3.20
CA LEU A 665 12.83 25.74 2.35
C LEU A 665 14.21 25.29 1.88
N ARG A 666 15.16 26.22 1.73
CA ARG A 666 16.50 25.90 1.24
C ARG A 666 17.29 25.05 2.22
N ASP A 667 16.91 25.00 3.50
CA ASP A 667 17.50 24.09 4.49
C ASP A 667 17.34 22.62 4.08
N VAL A 668 16.29 22.28 3.32
CA VAL A 668 16.06 20.92 2.79
C VAL A 668 17.22 20.47 1.91
N LEU A 669 17.87 21.38 1.17
CA LEU A 669 18.99 21.06 0.29
C LEU A 669 20.19 20.50 1.06
N GLN A 670 20.33 20.83 2.34
CA GLN A 670 21.41 20.32 3.21
C GLN A 670 20.94 19.21 4.16
N SER A 671 19.65 18.86 4.15
CA SER A 671 19.12 17.84 5.05
C SER A 671 19.48 16.43 4.62
N THR A 672 20.42 15.84 5.33
CA THR A 672 20.96 14.49 5.08
C THR A 672 19.92 13.39 5.32
N TYR A 673 18.98 13.60 6.24
CA TYR A 673 17.99 12.60 6.65
C TYR A 673 16.56 12.90 6.18
N PHE A 674 16.38 13.85 5.26
CA PHE A 674 15.07 14.15 4.66
C PHE A 674 14.42 12.90 4.05
N PHE A 675 15.17 12.20 3.21
CA PHE A 675 14.91 10.84 2.74
C PHE A 675 16.15 10.00 3.11
N ASN A 676 15.99 8.87 3.84
CA ASN A 676 17.14 8.14 4.39
C ASN A 676 16.92 6.64 4.64
#